data_AF-A0A3S0UEX3-F1
#
_entry.id   AF-A0A3S0UEX3-F1
#
_cell.length_a   1.000
_cell.length_b   1.000
_cell.length_c   1.000
_cell.angle_alpha   90.00
_cell.angle_beta   90.00
_cell.angle_gamma   90.00
#
_symmetry.space_group_name_H-M   'P 1'
#
loop_
_entity.id
_entity.type
_entity.pdbx_description
1 polymer ?
#
loop_
_entity_poly.entity_id
_entity_poly.type
_entity_poly.pdbx_seq_one_letter_code
_entity_poly.pdbx_strand_id
1 'polypeptide(L)'
;MNQKPANTGRLFYMQNPMKKSLLSCALFIIILILTLSAYWPGLAGPFLFDDFANLDALGKYGSVHNWETFRLYVFGNTSGPSGRPLSMLSFLINDNTWPSDAWSFKYTNLLIHLLNGVLLCWISFKLLRFRQTESSDATLIAIVAAGCWLLHPFFVSTTLYVVQRMAQLSTLFVLLGLLLYLRGRELLATAPRRASIWLTASIIVCTPLAILSKENGVLLPLLILVMEWTTLRTTPQPQPAPARWWTGLFLVLPSLGIIGFLFGRWEYWLAGYQNRPFTLNERLLTEGRVVLDYLQQILLPRASSIGLFQESYIVSQGWLQPASTLLAIILIGGLFISGLLLRKRYPLFSLAVLFFFAGHLLESTLPPLEIYFEHRNYLPTIFFFLPPAAWLVTQAPRYRWLPAAGLLWLGLLGLLTYQHTSLWGNKTQLMQVWAARNPDSVRAQRGAAIELENAGRPDLALRQLEIAIQRLPNEVELHLHRMALTCSYRPITPQELEALKSVLREGSYNFSTYHLLETISDRIITGHCQGVDTDAAHHLLDALLQNPTARVETGPQRQIHHLQGLLYASENQAALALQHFQTAQRILPDIESGLVQAAVLAEHQFWNEALQHLQTLRTLLKQGTTRRSGKIDYPAEIEHLEHLINQDMQGAGTKP
;
A
#
# COMPACT_ATOMS: atom_id res chain seq x y z
N MET A 1 30.84 70.38 -27.19
CA MET A 1 31.31 70.35 -25.79
C MET A 1 30.56 69.26 -25.03
N ASN A 2 31.29 68.16 -24.82
CA ASN A 2 31.07 66.95 -23.99
C ASN A 2 29.83 66.82 -23.11
N GLN A 3 28.97 65.86 -23.47
CA GLN A 3 28.17 65.07 -22.54
C GLN A 3 29.05 64.04 -21.84
N LYS A 4 29.06 64.03 -20.50
CA LYS A 4 29.56 62.92 -19.68
C LYS A 4 28.42 61.94 -19.41
N PRO A 5 28.56 60.63 -19.69
CA PRO A 5 27.76 59.62 -19.03
C PRO A 5 28.51 59.16 -17.76
N ALA A 6 27.87 59.33 -16.59
CA ALA A 6 28.32 58.72 -15.35
C ALA A 6 27.97 57.23 -15.38
N ASN A 7 28.90 56.46 -15.95
CA ASN A 7 28.92 55.00 -15.91
C ASN A 7 29.85 54.61 -14.75
N THR A 8 29.32 54.20 -13.59
CA THR A 8 30.10 53.52 -12.54
C THR A 8 29.17 52.86 -11.54
N GLY A 9 29.22 51.52 -11.47
CA GLY A 9 28.44 50.75 -10.50
C GLY A 9 28.02 49.33 -10.89
N ARG A 10 28.57 48.73 -11.95
CA ARG A 10 28.52 47.28 -12.19
C ARG A 10 29.95 46.73 -12.27
N LEU A 11 30.68 46.78 -11.16
CA LEU A 11 31.95 46.08 -11.01
C LEU A 11 31.70 44.73 -10.30
N PHE A 12 32.19 43.66 -10.92
CA PHE A 12 32.44 42.33 -10.35
C PHE A 12 31.25 41.45 -9.94
N TYR A 13 30.68 40.74 -10.93
CA TYR A 13 30.18 39.36 -10.74
C TYR A 13 30.47 38.50 -11.98
N MET A 14 31.69 38.54 -12.52
CA MET A 14 32.19 37.46 -13.38
C MET A 14 32.61 36.28 -12.49
N GLN A 15 31.63 35.62 -11.87
CA GLN A 15 31.85 34.32 -11.24
C GLN A 15 31.94 33.26 -12.34
N ASN A 16 33.10 32.61 -12.41
CA ASN A 16 33.42 31.56 -13.38
C ASN A 16 32.30 30.48 -13.43
N PRO A 17 31.65 30.25 -14.59
CA PRO A 17 30.47 29.37 -14.69
C PRO A 17 30.73 27.94 -14.20
N MET A 18 31.98 27.45 -14.31
CA MET A 18 32.41 26.17 -13.76
C MET A 18 32.26 26.09 -12.22
N LYS A 19 32.59 27.16 -11.49
CA LYS A 19 32.48 27.18 -10.02
C LYS A 19 31.02 27.12 -9.55
N LYS A 20 30.10 27.76 -10.28
CA LYS A 20 28.66 27.69 -9.99
C LYS A 20 28.08 26.30 -10.23
N SER A 21 28.50 25.63 -11.30
CA SER A 21 28.09 24.24 -11.59
C SER A 21 28.54 23.28 -10.48
N LEU A 22 29.80 23.38 -10.06
CA LEU A 22 30.36 22.54 -8.98
C LEU A 22 29.63 22.75 -7.65
N LEU A 23 29.30 24.01 -7.30
CA LEU A 23 28.56 24.34 -6.08
C LEU A 23 27.14 23.74 -6.11
N SER A 24 26.44 23.84 -7.24
CA SER A 24 25.11 23.24 -7.40
C SER A 24 25.15 21.72 -7.29
N CYS A 25 26.14 21.06 -7.89
CA CYS A 25 26.34 19.61 -7.74
C CYS A 25 26.61 19.24 -6.28
N ALA A 26 27.48 19.98 -5.59
CA ALA A 26 27.77 19.75 -4.17
C ALA A 26 26.51 19.94 -3.30
N LEU A 27 25.71 20.97 -3.56
CA LEU A 27 24.45 21.21 -2.85
C LEU A 27 23.47 20.05 -3.03
N PHE A 28 23.32 19.53 -4.25
CA PHE A 28 22.43 18.40 -4.50
C PHE A 28 22.93 17.11 -3.83
N ILE A 29 24.25 16.86 -3.86
CA ILE A 29 24.86 15.74 -3.13
C ILE A 29 24.60 15.86 -1.63
N ILE A 30 24.72 17.05 -1.05
CA ILE A 30 24.38 17.30 0.36
C ILE A 30 22.92 16.93 0.64
N ILE A 31 21.98 17.33 -0.22
CA ILE A 31 20.55 16.97 -0.08
C ILE A 31 20.35 15.44 -0.12
N LEU A 32 21.05 14.73 -1.01
CA LEU A 32 20.98 13.27 -1.08
C LEU A 32 21.53 12.61 0.20
N ILE A 33 22.65 13.10 0.73
CA ILE A 33 23.23 12.61 1.99
C ILE A 33 22.31 12.91 3.17
N LEU A 34 21.73 14.11 3.23
CA LEU A 34 20.75 14.49 4.25
C LEU A 34 19.51 13.61 4.17
N THR A 35 19.03 13.30 2.98
CA THR A 35 17.89 12.39 2.78
C THR A 35 18.24 10.98 3.26
N LEU A 36 19.39 10.44 2.85
CA LEU A 36 19.87 9.13 3.32
C LEU A 36 19.93 9.08 4.85
N SER A 37 20.52 10.10 5.47
CA SER A 37 20.68 10.21 6.92
C SER A 37 19.33 10.35 7.64
N ALA A 38 18.40 11.13 7.07
CA ALA A 38 17.07 11.32 7.64
C ALA A 38 16.25 10.02 7.59
N TYR A 39 16.40 9.18 6.56
CA TYR A 39 15.67 7.91 6.46
C TYR A 39 16.34 6.74 7.20
N TRP A 40 17.63 6.86 7.53
CA TRP A 40 18.44 5.78 8.08
C TRP A 40 17.84 5.07 9.32
N PRO A 41 17.29 5.78 10.33
CA PRO A 41 16.70 5.12 11.49
C PRO A 41 15.54 4.18 11.14
N GLY A 42 14.80 4.50 10.08
CA GLY A 42 13.63 3.73 9.65
C GLY A 42 13.94 2.37 9.05
N LEU A 43 15.21 2.12 8.67
CA LEU A 43 15.63 0.83 8.12
C LEU A 43 15.53 -0.31 9.14
N ALA A 44 15.67 -0.01 10.44
CA ALA A 44 15.53 -0.98 11.52
C ALA A 44 14.08 -1.42 11.80
N GLY A 45 13.09 -0.77 11.17
CA GLY A 45 11.68 -1.09 11.38
C GLY A 45 11.30 -2.45 10.80
N PRO A 46 10.17 -3.05 11.22
CA PRO A 46 9.74 -4.37 10.77
C PRO A 46 9.06 -4.35 9.39
N PHE A 47 8.73 -5.52 8.86
CA PHE A 47 7.66 -5.68 7.87
C PHE A 47 6.31 -5.30 8.46
N LEU A 48 5.44 -4.70 7.64
CA LEU A 48 4.15 -4.15 8.05
C LEU A 48 3.05 -4.56 7.06
N PHE A 49 1.86 -4.81 7.58
CA PHE A 49 0.63 -4.91 6.81
C PHE A 49 0.73 -5.82 5.55
N ASP A 50 0.53 -5.31 4.33
CA ASP A 50 0.56 -6.12 3.10
C ASP A 50 1.95 -6.68 2.77
N ASP A 51 3.01 -6.31 3.52
CA ASP A 51 4.33 -6.95 3.40
C ASP A 51 4.20 -8.46 3.61
N PHE A 52 3.42 -8.89 4.61
CA PHE A 52 3.22 -10.30 4.89
C PHE A 52 2.54 -11.02 3.74
N ALA A 53 1.41 -10.49 3.23
CA ALA A 53 0.63 -11.14 2.17
C ALA A 53 1.32 -11.15 0.79
N ASN A 54 2.33 -10.32 0.57
CA ASN A 54 3.08 -10.30 -0.69
C ASN A 54 4.41 -11.04 -0.60
N LEU A 55 5.10 -11.00 0.55
CA LEU A 55 6.45 -11.52 0.69
C LEU A 55 6.52 -12.90 1.34
N ASP A 56 5.48 -13.36 2.06
CA ASP A 56 5.41 -14.74 2.56
C ASP A 56 5.52 -15.79 1.43
N ALA A 57 5.08 -15.42 0.23
CA ALA A 57 5.20 -16.21 -1.00
C ALA A 57 6.66 -16.57 -1.36
N LEU A 58 7.66 -15.85 -0.83
CA LEU A 58 9.09 -16.20 -0.99
C LEU A 58 9.44 -17.52 -0.29
N GLY A 59 8.75 -17.86 0.80
CA GLY A 59 8.95 -19.12 1.54
C GLY A 59 7.83 -20.14 1.32
N LYS A 60 6.63 -19.70 0.94
CA LYS A 60 5.43 -20.55 0.82
C LYS A 60 5.60 -21.76 -0.09
N TYR A 61 6.37 -21.63 -1.18
CA TYR A 61 6.61 -22.70 -2.16
C TYR A 61 8.02 -23.31 -2.04
N GLY A 62 8.67 -23.11 -0.89
CA GLY A 62 10.11 -23.29 -0.75
C GLY A 62 10.88 -22.08 -1.28
N SER A 63 12.17 -22.03 -0.96
CA SER A 63 13.03 -20.92 -1.35
C SER A 63 13.17 -20.85 -2.89
N VAL A 64 13.21 -19.63 -3.43
CA VAL A 64 13.25 -19.39 -4.88
C VAL A 64 14.66 -19.66 -5.44
N HIS A 65 14.88 -20.89 -5.91
CA HIS A 65 16.18 -21.35 -6.44
C HIS A 65 16.10 -21.99 -7.82
N ASN A 66 14.89 -22.25 -8.34
CA ASN A 66 14.68 -22.90 -9.64
C ASN A 66 13.59 -22.18 -10.45
N TRP A 67 13.42 -22.58 -11.71
CA TRP A 67 12.46 -21.93 -12.62
C TRP A 67 11.01 -22.03 -12.15
N GLU A 68 10.62 -23.14 -11.51
CA GLU A 68 9.27 -23.37 -11.03
C GLU A 68 8.92 -22.43 -9.88
N THR A 69 9.72 -22.44 -8.81
CA THR A 69 9.57 -21.52 -7.66
C THR A 69 9.66 -20.06 -8.09
N PHE A 70 10.55 -19.73 -9.03
CA PHE A 70 10.64 -18.39 -9.63
C PHE A 70 9.34 -17.99 -10.32
N ARG A 71 8.80 -18.85 -11.20
CA ARG A 71 7.56 -18.57 -11.93
C ARG A 71 6.38 -18.42 -10.96
N LEU A 72 6.31 -19.29 -9.95
CA LEU A 72 5.26 -19.27 -8.94
C LEU A 72 5.26 -17.98 -8.13
N TYR A 73 6.44 -17.51 -7.72
CA TYR A 73 6.59 -16.27 -6.97
C TYR A 73 6.35 -15.03 -7.84
N VAL A 74 7.08 -14.89 -8.96
CA VAL A 74 7.07 -13.66 -9.78
C VAL A 74 5.73 -13.43 -10.47
N PHE A 75 5.09 -14.49 -10.98
CA PHE A 75 3.83 -14.39 -11.72
C PHE A 75 2.59 -14.83 -10.92
N GLY A 76 2.77 -15.28 -9.67
CA GLY A 76 1.67 -15.79 -8.84
C GLY A 76 1.00 -14.77 -7.93
N ASN A 77 1.54 -13.55 -7.82
CA ASN A 77 0.97 -12.52 -6.97
C ASN A 77 -0.41 -12.04 -7.49
N THR A 78 -1.34 -11.83 -6.57
CA THR A 78 -2.74 -11.47 -6.85
C THR A 78 -3.15 -10.11 -6.27
N SER A 79 -2.22 -9.35 -5.70
CA SER A 79 -2.45 -8.00 -5.11
C SER A 79 -2.90 -6.91 -6.12
N GLY A 80 -3.04 -7.26 -7.40
CA GLY A 80 -3.54 -6.39 -8.45
C GLY A 80 -3.78 -7.16 -9.76
N PRO A 81 -4.54 -6.61 -10.71
CA PRO A 81 -4.88 -7.29 -11.96
C PRO A 81 -3.66 -7.59 -12.83
N SER A 82 -2.54 -6.89 -12.63
CA SER A 82 -1.29 -7.14 -13.35
C SER A 82 -0.41 -8.22 -12.71
N GLY A 83 -0.66 -8.59 -11.45
CA GLY A 83 0.24 -9.40 -10.62
C GLY A 83 1.56 -8.71 -10.25
N ARG A 84 1.86 -7.53 -10.80
CA ARG A 84 3.05 -6.71 -10.52
C ARG A 84 4.40 -7.47 -10.61
N PRO A 85 4.64 -8.27 -11.66
CA PRO A 85 5.78 -9.18 -11.72
C PRO A 85 7.13 -8.47 -11.66
N LEU A 86 7.24 -7.23 -12.14
CA LEU A 86 8.51 -6.49 -12.07
C LEU A 86 8.85 -6.09 -10.63
N SER A 87 7.82 -5.81 -9.81
CA SER A 87 8.03 -5.55 -8.39
C SER A 87 8.35 -6.83 -7.63
N MET A 88 7.62 -7.92 -7.91
CA MET A 88 7.92 -9.23 -7.33
C MET A 88 9.37 -9.65 -7.63
N LEU A 89 9.78 -9.54 -8.89
CA LEU A 89 11.15 -9.80 -9.32
C LEU A 89 12.16 -8.94 -8.56
N SER A 90 11.86 -7.66 -8.34
CA SER A 90 12.80 -6.76 -7.65
C SER A 90 13.05 -7.15 -6.19
N PHE A 91 12.12 -7.83 -5.53
CA PHE A 91 12.29 -8.31 -4.15
C PHE A 91 13.33 -9.43 -4.05
N LEU A 92 13.54 -10.21 -5.13
CA LEU A 92 14.58 -11.24 -5.20
C LEU A 92 16.01 -10.67 -5.19
N ILE A 93 16.18 -9.35 -5.35
CA ILE A 93 17.47 -8.69 -5.14
C ILE A 93 17.88 -8.76 -3.66
N ASN A 94 16.91 -8.81 -2.76
CA ASN A 94 17.13 -8.75 -1.32
C ASN A 94 17.17 -10.13 -0.68
N ASP A 95 16.22 -10.99 -1.02
CA ASP A 95 16.13 -12.34 -0.48
C ASP A 95 15.31 -13.26 -1.39
N ASN A 96 15.54 -14.56 -1.30
CA ASN A 96 14.80 -15.60 -2.01
C ASN A 96 14.07 -16.56 -1.06
N THR A 97 13.99 -16.26 0.24
CA THR A 97 13.24 -17.04 1.22
C THR A 97 12.46 -16.16 2.21
N TRP A 98 11.58 -16.79 3.00
CA TRP A 98 10.81 -16.15 4.07
C TRP A 98 10.74 -17.07 5.30
N PRO A 99 10.77 -16.54 6.54
CA PRO A 99 10.91 -15.13 6.93
C PRO A 99 12.26 -14.52 6.53
N SER A 100 12.26 -13.22 6.26
CA SER A 100 13.46 -12.47 5.90
C SER A 100 13.68 -11.27 6.84
N ASP A 101 14.79 -10.56 6.66
CA ASP A 101 15.09 -9.31 7.36
C ASP A 101 14.62 -8.09 6.55
N ALA A 102 13.77 -7.26 7.16
CA ALA A 102 13.17 -6.10 6.49
C ALA A 102 14.20 -5.01 6.14
N TRP A 103 15.34 -4.95 6.85
CA TRP A 103 16.34 -3.90 6.69
C TRP A 103 16.84 -3.82 5.24
N SER A 104 17.24 -4.96 4.66
CA SER A 104 17.76 -5.05 3.28
C SER A 104 16.75 -4.48 2.28
N PHE A 105 15.48 -4.84 2.43
CA PHE A 105 14.41 -4.40 1.54
C PHE A 105 14.17 -2.89 1.61
N LYS A 106 14.16 -2.32 2.82
CA LYS A 106 13.99 -0.89 3.04
C LYS A 106 15.19 -0.09 2.55
N TYR A 107 16.40 -0.64 2.69
CA TYR A 107 17.61 -0.03 2.15
C TYR A 107 17.51 0.11 0.62
N THR A 108 17.11 -0.95 -0.09
CA THR A 108 16.86 -0.88 -1.54
C THR A 108 15.76 0.13 -1.88
N ASN A 109 14.66 0.20 -1.13
CA ASN A 109 13.62 1.21 -1.34
C ASN A 109 14.15 2.64 -1.18
N LEU A 110 15.02 2.88 -0.19
CA LEU A 110 15.66 4.17 0.02
C LEU A 110 16.57 4.55 -1.16
N LEU A 111 17.33 3.61 -1.71
CA LEU A 111 18.11 3.86 -2.93
C LEU A 111 17.22 4.21 -4.14
N ILE A 112 16.08 3.53 -4.29
CA ILE A 112 15.10 3.84 -5.35
C ILE A 112 14.47 5.22 -5.10
N HIS A 113 14.24 5.62 -3.85
CA HIS A 113 13.75 6.95 -3.50
C HIS A 113 14.74 8.05 -3.92
N LEU A 114 16.03 7.87 -3.59
CA LEU A 114 17.08 8.79 -4.01
C LEU A 114 17.19 8.87 -5.54
N LEU A 115 17.14 7.73 -6.24
CA LEU A 115 17.17 7.69 -7.71
C LEU A 115 15.99 8.43 -8.34
N ASN A 116 14.78 8.27 -7.79
CA ASN A 116 13.60 9.03 -8.22
C ASN A 116 13.81 10.54 -8.03
N GLY A 117 14.41 10.98 -6.91
CA GLY A 117 14.76 12.38 -6.68
C GLY A 117 15.79 12.93 -7.66
N VAL A 118 16.80 12.13 -8.03
CA VAL A 118 17.78 12.49 -9.08
C VAL A 118 17.07 12.72 -10.42
N LEU A 119 16.20 11.80 -10.83
CA LEU A 119 15.43 11.94 -12.06
C LEU A 119 14.50 13.16 -12.01
N LEU A 120 13.82 13.38 -10.89
CA LEU A 120 12.96 14.55 -10.69
C LEU A 120 13.75 15.87 -10.83
N CYS A 121 14.92 15.96 -10.21
CA CYS A 121 15.80 17.12 -10.37
C CYS A 121 16.17 17.32 -11.84
N TRP A 122 16.53 16.26 -12.56
CA TRP A 122 16.91 16.34 -13.97
C TRP A 122 15.74 16.77 -14.88
N ILE A 123 14.56 16.19 -14.69
CA ILE A 123 13.34 16.53 -15.43
C ILE A 123 12.94 17.98 -15.16
N SER A 124 12.96 18.40 -13.90
CA SER A 124 12.65 19.78 -13.51
C SER A 124 13.62 20.77 -14.16
N PHE A 125 14.93 20.47 -14.17
CA PHE A 125 15.92 21.27 -14.87
C PHE A 125 15.61 21.36 -16.38
N LYS A 126 15.36 20.23 -17.05
CA LYS A 126 15.01 20.23 -18.48
C LYS A 126 13.75 21.04 -18.78
N LEU A 127 12.69 20.89 -17.98
CA LEU A 127 11.45 21.66 -18.11
C LEU A 127 11.69 23.17 -18.00
N LEU A 128 12.50 23.60 -17.03
CA LEU A 128 12.87 25.00 -16.86
C LEU A 128 13.72 25.54 -18.01
N ARG A 129 14.60 24.71 -18.58
CA ARG A 129 15.36 25.06 -19.79
C ARG A 129 14.47 25.21 -21.02
N PHE A 130 13.48 24.33 -21.20
CA PHE A 130 12.42 24.51 -22.22
C PHE A 130 11.68 25.84 -22.05
N ARG A 131 11.53 26.30 -20.82
CA ARG A 131 10.91 27.58 -20.45
C ARG A 131 11.84 28.80 -20.55
N GLN A 132 13.05 28.62 -21.07
CA GLN A 132 14.09 29.65 -21.20
C GLN A 132 14.49 30.28 -19.87
N THR A 133 14.32 29.55 -18.76
CA THR A 133 14.88 29.96 -17.47
C THR A 133 16.40 29.88 -17.54
N GLU A 134 17.09 30.90 -17.03
CA GLU A 134 18.56 30.93 -16.99
C GLU A 134 19.14 29.67 -16.34
N SER A 135 20.27 29.19 -16.86
CA SER A 135 20.79 27.86 -16.49
C SER A 135 21.05 27.73 -15.00
N SER A 136 21.62 28.75 -14.36
CA SER A 136 21.88 28.77 -12.92
C SER A 136 20.60 28.68 -12.10
N ASP A 137 19.57 29.42 -12.50
CA ASP A 137 18.30 29.49 -11.78
C ASP A 137 17.53 28.18 -12.00
N ALA A 138 17.53 27.65 -13.22
CA ALA A 138 16.94 26.36 -13.53
C ALA A 138 17.54 25.23 -12.67
N THR A 139 18.86 25.22 -12.50
CA THR A 139 19.54 24.25 -11.64
C THR A 139 19.14 24.42 -10.18
N LEU A 140 19.16 25.63 -9.64
CA LEU A 140 18.82 25.87 -8.23
C LEU A 140 17.35 25.55 -7.94
N ILE A 141 16.42 25.95 -8.81
CA ILE A 141 15.00 25.64 -8.69
C ILE A 141 14.77 24.13 -8.70
N ALA A 142 15.43 23.40 -9.61
CA ALA A 142 15.31 21.96 -9.69
C ALA A 142 15.83 21.25 -8.43
N ILE A 143 16.96 21.71 -7.89
CA ILE A 143 17.54 21.19 -6.65
C ILE A 143 16.63 21.44 -5.46
N VAL A 144 16.09 22.66 -5.32
CA VAL A 144 15.18 23.01 -4.22
C VAL A 144 13.88 22.22 -4.33
N ALA A 145 13.27 22.13 -5.52
CA ALA A 145 12.03 21.38 -5.73
C ALA A 145 12.20 19.88 -5.43
N ALA A 146 13.27 19.26 -5.96
CA ALA A 146 13.58 17.86 -5.71
C ALA A 146 13.97 17.60 -4.25
N GLY A 147 14.71 18.53 -3.61
CA GLY A 147 15.07 18.44 -2.20
C GLY A 147 13.86 18.53 -1.27
N CYS A 148 12.91 19.43 -1.56
CA CYS A 148 11.64 19.48 -0.83
C CYS A 148 10.87 18.17 -0.96
N TRP A 149 10.86 17.55 -2.14
CA TRP A 149 10.18 16.26 -2.34
C TRP A 149 10.91 15.11 -1.63
N LEU A 150 12.23 14.99 -1.77
CA LEU A 150 13.04 13.93 -1.14
C LEU A 150 12.96 13.97 0.40
N LEU A 151 13.05 15.17 0.98
CA LEU A 151 13.03 15.36 2.43
C LEU A 151 11.62 15.45 3.00
N HIS A 152 10.56 15.24 2.21
CA HIS A 152 9.20 15.39 2.71
C HIS A 152 8.76 14.18 3.57
N PRO A 153 8.26 14.39 4.82
CA PRO A 153 7.92 13.28 5.73
C PRO A 153 6.73 12.43 5.25
N PHE A 154 5.97 12.92 4.27
CA PHE A 154 4.83 12.22 3.69
C PHE A 154 5.22 11.00 2.84
N PHE A 155 6.46 10.92 2.37
CA PHE A 155 6.94 9.78 1.57
C PHE A 155 7.67 8.71 2.40
N VAL A 156 7.70 8.88 3.72
CA VAL A 156 8.23 7.90 4.67
C VAL A 156 7.45 6.59 4.55
N SER A 157 6.12 6.65 4.50
CA SER A 157 5.29 5.47 4.33
C SER A 157 5.52 4.78 3.00
N THR A 158 5.77 5.48 1.89
CA THR A 158 6.10 4.82 0.61
C THR A 158 7.48 4.17 0.64
N THR A 159 8.43 4.76 1.34
CA THR A 159 9.84 4.31 1.31
C THR A 159 10.08 3.17 2.30
N LEU A 160 9.48 3.23 3.50
CA LEU A 160 9.71 2.27 4.57
C LEU A 160 8.66 1.15 4.66
N TYR A 161 7.53 1.28 3.96
CA TYR A 161 6.59 0.17 3.76
C TYR A 161 7.07 -0.66 2.56
N VAL A 162 7.56 -1.89 2.80
CA VAL A 162 8.39 -2.59 1.83
C VAL A 162 7.67 -2.82 0.51
N VAL A 163 6.42 -3.28 0.50
CA VAL A 163 5.68 -3.56 -0.76
C VAL A 163 5.50 -2.32 -1.61
N GLN A 164 5.53 -1.12 -1.00
CA GLN A 164 5.36 0.12 -1.74
C GLN A 164 6.59 0.47 -2.61
N ARG A 165 7.61 -0.39 -2.64
CA ARG A 165 8.55 -0.51 -3.78
C ARG A 165 7.82 -0.54 -5.11
N MET A 166 6.64 -1.17 -5.18
CA MET A 166 5.76 -1.17 -6.35
C MET A 166 5.44 0.24 -6.84
N ALA A 167 5.07 1.14 -5.92
CA ALA A 167 4.80 2.54 -6.24
C ALA A 167 6.08 3.30 -6.63
N GLN A 168 7.20 3.01 -5.96
CA GLN A 168 8.49 3.63 -6.26
C GLN A 168 9.04 3.24 -7.64
N LEU A 169 8.93 1.98 -8.04
CA LEU A 169 9.34 1.47 -9.34
C LEU A 169 8.42 1.96 -10.46
N SER A 170 7.11 1.97 -10.24
CA SER A 170 6.16 2.60 -11.18
C SER A 170 6.52 4.07 -11.43
N THR A 171 6.82 4.80 -10.35
CA THR A 171 7.29 6.19 -10.44
C THR A 171 8.61 6.31 -11.19
N LEU A 172 9.58 5.42 -10.93
CA LEU A 172 10.87 5.38 -11.61
C LEU A 172 10.69 5.27 -13.12
N PHE A 173 9.88 4.32 -13.58
CA PHE A 173 9.63 4.13 -15.01
C PHE A 173 8.80 5.28 -15.60
N VAL A 174 7.88 5.87 -14.86
CA VAL A 174 7.18 7.10 -15.29
C VAL A 174 8.16 8.25 -15.47
N LEU A 175 9.05 8.50 -14.51
CA LEU A 175 10.07 9.57 -14.59
C LEU A 175 11.04 9.31 -15.76
N LEU A 176 11.49 8.07 -15.96
CA LEU A 176 12.27 7.71 -17.14
C LEU A 176 11.50 8.01 -18.43
N GLY A 177 10.22 7.66 -18.50
CA GLY A 177 9.34 8.01 -19.62
C GLY A 177 9.29 9.52 -19.88
N LEU A 178 9.06 10.33 -18.84
CA LEU A 178 9.08 11.79 -18.95
C LEU A 178 10.44 12.31 -19.47
N LEU A 179 11.55 11.74 -18.99
CA LEU A 179 12.89 12.12 -19.42
C LEU A 179 13.17 11.75 -20.88
N LEU A 180 12.79 10.55 -21.31
CA LEU A 180 12.90 10.12 -22.71
C LEU A 180 12.04 10.98 -23.62
N TYR A 181 10.83 11.35 -23.17
CA TYR A 181 9.94 12.24 -23.90
C TYR A 181 10.58 13.63 -24.08
N LEU A 182 11.11 14.22 -23.01
CA LEU A 182 11.82 15.50 -23.06
C LEU A 182 13.04 15.44 -23.98
N ARG A 183 13.78 14.32 -23.97
CA ARG A 183 14.90 14.11 -24.91
C ARG A 183 14.42 14.07 -26.36
N GLY A 184 13.31 13.40 -26.63
CA GLY A 184 12.66 13.40 -27.93
C GLY A 184 12.27 14.82 -28.37
N ARG A 185 11.68 15.60 -27.46
CA ARG A 185 11.31 17.01 -27.71
C ARG A 185 12.50 17.89 -28.09
N GLU A 186 13.64 17.75 -27.42
CA GLU A 186 14.87 18.51 -27.73
C GLU A 186 15.38 18.24 -29.15
N LEU A 187 15.21 17.00 -29.63
CA LEU A 187 15.73 16.56 -30.92
C LEU A 187 14.79 16.86 -32.09
N LEU A 188 13.55 17.32 -31.85
CA LEU A 188 12.57 17.54 -32.92
C LEU A 188 13.04 18.55 -33.97
N ALA A 189 13.78 19.59 -33.56
CA ALA A 189 14.31 20.60 -34.47
C ALA A 189 15.47 20.10 -35.34
N THR A 190 16.34 19.26 -34.77
CA THR A 190 17.67 18.96 -35.34
C THR A 190 17.80 17.54 -35.88
N ALA A 191 17.04 16.59 -35.34
CA ALA A 191 17.14 15.17 -35.68
C ALA A 191 15.77 14.46 -35.54
N PRO A 192 14.79 14.75 -36.43
CA PRO A 192 13.40 14.30 -36.28
C PRO A 192 13.24 12.77 -36.22
N ARG A 193 14.05 12.00 -36.96
CA ARG A 193 14.04 10.53 -36.86
C ARG A 193 14.45 10.04 -35.47
N ARG A 194 15.53 10.60 -34.91
CA ARG A 194 15.98 10.28 -33.54
C ARG A 194 14.94 10.75 -32.52
N ALA A 195 14.35 11.93 -32.71
CA ALA A 195 13.27 12.43 -31.88
C ALA A 195 12.09 11.43 -31.80
N SER A 196 11.62 10.94 -32.94
CA SER A 196 10.53 9.95 -32.99
C SER A 196 10.86 8.65 -32.24
N ILE A 197 12.12 8.19 -32.28
CA ILE A 197 12.57 7.01 -31.53
C ILE A 197 12.44 7.27 -30.02
N TRP A 198 12.99 8.38 -29.52
CA TRP A 198 12.91 8.73 -28.09
C TRP A 198 11.48 8.97 -27.62
N LEU A 199 10.67 9.69 -28.40
CA LEU A 199 9.26 9.91 -28.12
C LEU A 199 8.50 8.57 -28.04
N THR A 200 8.69 7.68 -29.01
CA THR A 200 7.97 6.39 -29.04
C THR A 200 8.45 5.46 -27.93
N ALA A 201 9.76 5.40 -27.68
CA ALA A 201 10.33 4.62 -26.59
C ALA A 201 9.81 5.06 -25.21
N SER A 202 9.58 6.36 -25.01
CA SER A 202 9.01 6.90 -23.77
C SER A 202 7.65 6.29 -23.43
N ILE A 203 6.86 5.89 -24.42
CA ILE A 203 5.53 5.30 -24.21
C ILE A 203 5.62 3.78 -24.25
N ILE A 204 6.17 3.22 -25.31
CA ILE A 204 6.12 1.77 -25.59
C ILE A 204 7.01 0.96 -24.63
N VAL A 205 8.08 1.54 -24.10
CA VAL A 205 8.96 0.84 -23.14
C VAL A 205 8.58 1.18 -21.71
N CYS A 206 8.46 2.47 -21.38
CA CYS A 206 8.28 2.87 -19.99
C CYS A 206 6.88 2.61 -19.44
N THR A 207 5.82 2.67 -20.27
CA THR A 207 4.44 2.42 -19.79
C THR A 207 4.29 0.95 -19.35
N PRO A 208 4.69 -0.07 -20.13
CA PRO A 208 4.62 -1.45 -19.67
C PRO A 208 5.45 -1.71 -18.42
N LEU A 209 6.70 -1.20 -18.34
CA LEU A 209 7.53 -1.38 -17.15
C LEU A 209 6.90 -0.75 -15.90
N ALA A 210 6.26 0.42 -16.06
CA ALA A 210 5.52 1.05 -14.97
C ALA A 210 4.31 0.20 -14.55
N ILE A 211 3.49 -0.27 -15.50
CA ILE A 211 2.32 -1.14 -15.24
C ILE A 211 2.72 -2.45 -14.54
N LEU A 212 3.78 -3.10 -15.01
CA LEU A 212 4.30 -4.34 -14.44
C LEU A 212 4.89 -4.14 -13.03
N SER A 213 5.10 -2.88 -12.62
CA SER A 213 5.45 -2.52 -11.25
C SER A 213 4.21 -2.18 -10.41
N LYS A 214 3.33 -1.33 -10.92
CA LYS A 214 2.04 -0.97 -10.30
C LYS A 214 1.09 -0.42 -11.35
N GLU A 215 -0.20 -0.70 -11.20
CA GLU A 215 -1.24 -0.36 -12.18
C GLU A 215 -1.32 1.15 -12.50
N ASN A 216 -0.99 2.02 -11.55
CA ASN A 216 -1.00 3.48 -11.75
C ASN A 216 0.01 3.96 -12.81
N GLY A 217 1.00 3.14 -13.18
CA GLY A 217 1.94 3.40 -14.27
C GLY A 217 1.28 3.57 -15.64
N VAL A 218 0.05 3.04 -15.81
CA VAL A 218 -0.76 3.21 -17.03
C VAL A 218 -1.01 4.68 -17.37
N LEU A 219 -0.92 5.58 -16.38
CA LEU A 219 -1.20 7.01 -16.54
C LEU A 219 -0.10 7.79 -17.27
N LEU A 220 1.06 7.19 -17.57
CA LEU A 220 2.19 7.89 -18.22
C LEU A 220 1.80 8.68 -19.49
N PRO A 221 0.99 8.15 -20.45
CA PRO A 221 0.56 8.92 -21.61
C PRO A 221 -0.24 10.19 -21.23
N LEU A 222 -1.12 10.10 -20.24
CA LEU A 222 -1.90 11.23 -19.72
C LEU A 222 -1.00 12.25 -19.02
N LEU A 223 -0.04 11.78 -18.22
CA LEU A 223 0.90 12.63 -17.50
C LEU A 223 1.82 13.40 -18.48
N ILE A 224 2.27 12.76 -19.55
CA ILE A 224 2.98 13.43 -20.66
C ILE A 224 2.07 14.44 -21.34
N LEU A 225 0.79 14.11 -21.59
CA LEU A 225 -0.15 15.03 -22.22
C LEU A 225 -0.37 16.29 -21.36
N VAL A 226 -0.47 16.14 -20.03
CA VAL A 226 -0.54 17.26 -19.09
C VAL A 226 0.73 18.11 -19.16
N MET A 227 1.91 17.49 -19.14
CA MET A 227 3.21 18.19 -19.25
C MET A 227 3.31 18.97 -20.58
N GLU A 228 2.94 18.32 -21.68
CA GLU A 228 2.89 18.88 -23.03
C GLU A 228 2.00 20.13 -23.09
N TRP A 229 0.76 20.00 -22.58
CA TRP A 229 -0.26 21.03 -22.66
C TRP A 229 0.00 22.24 -21.75
N THR A 230 0.66 22.02 -20.62
CA THR A 230 0.89 23.04 -19.59
C THR A 230 2.21 23.78 -19.77
N THR A 231 3.34 23.09 -19.93
CA THR A 231 4.67 23.72 -19.85
C THR A 231 5.42 23.77 -21.17
N LEU A 232 5.27 22.74 -22.01
CA LEU A 232 6.07 22.60 -23.22
C LEU A 232 5.44 23.23 -24.47
N ARG A 233 4.12 23.49 -24.48
CA ARG A 233 3.42 24.21 -25.56
C ARG A 233 3.15 25.68 -25.25
N THR A 234 3.28 26.08 -23.99
CA THR A 234 3.02 27.46 -23.55
C THR A 234 4.32 28.26 -23.43
N THR A 235 5.37 27.90 -24.17
CA THR A 235 6.72 28.50 -24.06
C THR A 235 6.73 29.95 -24.57
N PRO A 236 7.66 30.81 -24.10
CA PRO A 236 7.71 32.21 -24.53
C PRO A 236 7.97 32.34 -26.04
N GLN A 237 8.73 31.39 -26.59
CA GLN A 237 8.95 31.25 -28.02
C GLN A 237 8.35 29.91 -28.52
N PRO A 238 7.77 29.86 -29.72
CA PRO A 238 7.27 28.63 -30.31
C PRO A 238 8.37 27.57 -30.40
N GLN A 239 8.08 26.36 -29.98
CA GLN A 239 9.00 25.23 -30.09
C GLN A 239 8.37 24.09 -30.89
N PRO A 240 9.19 23.26 -31.56
CA PRO A 240 8.68 22.06 -32.22
C PRO A 240 7.91 21.17 -31.26
N ALA A 241 6.78 20.66 -31.76
CA ALA A 241 5.93 19.71 -31.06
C ALA A 241 5.86 18.40 -31.86
N PRO A 242 5.55 17.28 -31.20
CA PRO A 242 5.32 16.02 -31.90
C PRO A 242 4.19 16.16 -32.92
N ALA A 243 4.23 15.34 -33.97
CA ALA A 243 3.19 15.32 -34.99
C ALA A 243 1.80 15.06 -34.35
N ARG A 244 0.75 15.65 -34.93
CA ARG A 244 -0.62 15.52 -34.40
C ARG A 244 -1.10 14.07 -34.38
N TRP A 245 -0.82 13.31 -35.44
CA TRP A 245 -1.15 11.87 -35.50
C TRP A 245 -0.42 11.08 -34.41
N TRP A 246 0.86 11.39 -34.16
CA TRP A 246 1.65 10.72 -33.12
C TRP A 246 1.07 11.04 -31.73
N THR A 247 0.77 12.31 -31.48
CA THR A 247 0.12 12.76 -30.23
C THR A 247 -1.24 12.08 -30.05
N GLY A 248 -2.02 11.99 -31.12
CA GLY A 248 -3.31 11.32 -31.15
C GLY A 248 -3.20 9.84 -30.78
N LEU A 249 -2.29 9.12 -31.44
CA LEU A 249 -2.13 7.67 -31.30
C LEU A 249 -1.47 7.26 -29.97
N PHE A 250 -0.42 7.97 -29.53
CA PHE A 250 0.40 7.53 -28.39
C PHE A 250 0.06 8.23 -27.07
N LEU A 251 -0.60 9.40 -27.10
CA LEU A 251 -0.97 10.12 -25.88
C LEU A 251 -2.48 10.19 -25.69
N VAL A 252 -3.22 10.70 -26.68
CA VAL A 252 -4.66 10.93 -26.54
C VAL A 252 -5.44 9.63 -26.51
N LEU A 253 -5.24 8.74 -27.48
CA LEU A 253 -6.00 7.49 -27.59
C LEU A 253 -5.80 6.56 -26.39
N PRO A 254 -4.57 6.33 -25.87
CA PRO A 254 -4.38 5.58 -24.63
C PRO A 254 -5.02 6.25 -23.42
N SER A 255 -4.94 7.59 -23.31
CA SER A 255 -5.58 8.33 -22.21
C SER A 255 -7.11 8.20 -22.25
N LEU A 256 -7.72 8.27 -23.43
CA LEU A 256 -9.15 8.01 -23.63
C LEU A 256 -9.51 6.55 -23.37
N GLY A 257 -8.62 5.61 -23.73
CA GLY A 257 -8.78 4.19 -23.43
C GLY A 257 -8.84 3.90 -21.94
N ILE A 258 -8.02 4.59 -21.12
CA ILE A 258 -8.07 4.49 -19.65
C ILE A 258 -9.41 4.99 -19.12
N ILE A 259 -9.88 6.16 -19.58
CA ILE A 259 -11.19 6.70 -19.21
C ILE A 259 -12.29 5.72 -19.64
N GLY A 260 -12.24 5.23 -20.88
CA GLY A 260 -13.19 4.25 -21.41
C GLY A 260 -13.19 2.94 -20.62
N PHE A 261 -12.04 2.45 -20.17
CA PHE A 261 -11.95 1.26 -19.31
C PHE A 261 -12.58 1.49 -17.93
N LEU A 262 -12.28 2.65 -17.32
CA LEU A 262 -12.84 3.02 -16.02
C LEU A 262 -14.37 3.07 -16.05
N PHE A 263 -14.96 3.74 -17.05
CA PHE A 263 -16.42 3.86 -17.14
C PHE A 263 -17.09 2.65 -17.81
N GLY A 264 -16.42 1.96 -18.73
CA GLY A 264 -16.97 0.81 -19.45
C GLY A 264 -17.05 -0.48 -18.64
N ARG A 265 -16.42 -0.53 -17.45
CA ARG A 265 -16.45 -1.68 -16.52
C ARG A 265 -17.26 -1.37 -15.25
N TRP A 266 -18.29 -0.53 -15.38
CA TRP A 266 -19.10 -0.05 -14.26
C TRP A 266 -19.63 -1.17 -13.35
N GLU A 267 -20.25 -2.22 -13.92
CA GLU A 267 -20.79 -3.35 -13.17
C GLU A 267 -19.70 -4.14 -12.43
N TYR A 268 -18.53 -4.29 -13.05
CA TYR A 268 -17.37 -4.94 -12.42
C TYR A 268 -16.89 -4.17 -11.19
N TRP A 269 -16.85 -2.83 -11.26
CA TRP A 269 -16.48 -2.01 -10.11
C TRP A 269 -17.54 -2.12 -9.00
N LEU A 270 -18.83 -2.00 -9.35
CA LEU A 270 -19.94 -2.10 -8.40
C LEU A 270 -19.94 -3.43 -7.64
N ALA A 271 -19.69 -4.55 -8.32
CA ALA A 271 -19.57 -5.85 -7.66
C ALA A 271 -18.46 -5.87 -6.59
N GLY A 272 -17.35 -5.18 -6.83
CA GLY A 272 -16.25 -5.10 -5.86
C GLY A 272 -16.56 -4.30 -4.60
N TYR A 273 -17.60 -3.45 -4.59
CA TYR A 273 -18.05 -2.73 -3.40
C TYR A 273 -18.93 -3.58 -2.48
N GLN A 274 -19.40 -4.75 -2.90
CA GLN A 274 -20.21 -5.63 -2.04
C GLN A 274 -19.47 -6.10 -0.78
N ASN A 275 -18.14 -6.20 -0.88
CA ASN A 275 -17.26 -6.58 0.23
C ASN A 275 -16.64 -5.37 0.93
N ARG A 276 -17.20 -4.16 0.76
CA ARG A 276 -16.71 -2.91 1.35
C ARG A 276 -17.77 -2.32 2.29
N PRO A 277 -17.37 -1.62 3.36
CA PRO A 277 -18.30 -0.94 4.26
C PRO A 277 -18.85 0.37 3.68
N PHE A 278 -18.58 0.66 2.41
CA PHE A 278 -19.00 1.85 1.70
C PHE A 278 -19.31 1.52 0.23
N THR A 279 -20.20 2.30 -0.36
CA THR A 279 -20.57 2.24 -1.77
C THR A 279 -19.63 3.07 -2.65
N LEU A 280 -19.72 2.88 -3.97
CA LEU A 280 -18.98 3.68 -4.94
C LEU A 280 -19.28 5.19 -4.82
N ASN A 281 -20.54 5.56 -4.60
CA ASN A 281 -20.94 6.96 -4.48
C ASN A 281 -20.34 7.59 -3.22
N GLU A 282 -20.43 6.89 -2.10
CA GLU A 282 -19.83 7.31 -0.84
C GLU A 282 -18.31 7.44 -0.99
N ARG A 283 -17.65 6.50 -1.68
CA ARG A 283 -16.23 6.60 -2.00
C ARG A 283 -15.92 7.88 -2.78
N LEU A 284 -16.62 8.15 -3.89
CA LEU A 284 -16.35 9.32 -4.73
C LEU A 284 -16.56 10.64 -3.97
N LEU A 285 -17.58 10.73 -3.12
CA LEU A 285 -17.77 11.88 -2.23
C LEU A 285 -16.64 12.01 -1.21
N THR A 286 -16.25 10.89 -0.59
CA THR A 286 -15.19 10.84 0.41
C THR A 286 -13.83 11.20 -0.17
N GLU A 287 -13.53 10.76 -1.39
CA GLU A 287 -12.28 11.08 -2.09
C GLU A 287 -12.10 12.58 -2.29
N GLY A 288 -13.18 13.35 -2.40
CA GLY A 288 -13.07 14.81 -2.43
C GLY A 288 -12.39 15.38 -1.18
N ARG A 289 -12.72 14.84 -0.01
CA ARG A 289 -12.06 15.17 1.27
C ARG A 289 -10.66 14.55 1.37
N VAL A 290 -10.50 13.28 0.99
CA VAL A 290 -9.19 12.59 1.06
C VAL A 290 -8.14 13.31 0.22
N VAL A 291 -8.48 13.72 -1.00
CA VAL A 291 -7.57 14.48 -1.88
C VAL A 291 -7.23 15.84 -1.28
N LEU A 292 -8.19 16.51 -0.64
CA LEU A 292 -7.92 17.74 0.11
C LEU A 292 -7.01 17.48 1.32
N ASP A 293 -7.22 16.39 2.06
CA ASP A 293 -6.39 16.00 3.20
C ASP A 293 -4.97 15.65 2.77
N TYR A 294 -4.79 15.03 1.61
CA TYR A 294 -3.46 14.84 1.02
C TYR A 294 -2.77 16.18 0.74
N LEU A 295 -3.46 17.12 0.08
CA LEU A 295 -2.93 18.46 -0.15
C LEU A 295 -2.58 19.16 1.17
N GLN A 296 -3.44 19.05 2.18
CA GLN A 296 -3.19 19.62 3.50
C GLN A 296 -1.93 19.02 4.15
N GLN A 297 -1.72 17.70 4.04
CA GLN A 297 -0.56 17.03 4.64
C GLN A 297 0.75 17.29 3.89
N ILE A 298 0.68 17.55 2.59
CA ILE A 298 1.84 17.99 1.79
C ILE A 298 2.19 19.46 2.10
N LEU A 299 1.20 20.31 2.34
CA LEU A 299 1.44 21.72 2.68
C LEU A 299 1.83 21.93 4.14
N LEU A 300 1.27 21.14 5.04
CA LEU A 300 1.45 21.21 6.48
C LEU A 300 2.06 19.88 6.98
N PRO A 301 3.38 19.68 6.78
CA PRO A 301 4.05 18.45 7.16
C PRO A 301 3.96 18.22 8.67
N ARG A 302 3.75 16.96 9.07
CA ARG A 302 3.59 16.55 10.47
C ARG A 302 4.67 15.54 10.84
N ALA A 303 5.02 15.47 12.13
CA ALA A 303 6.03 14.55 12.66
C ALA A 303 5.56 13.07 12.73
N SER A 304 4.24 12.84 12.71
CA SER A 304 3.64 11.51 12.78
C SER A 304 2.33 11.50 12.03
N SER A 305 1.98 10.39 11.39
CA SER A 305 0.66 10.16 10.81
C SER A 305 -0.19 9.20 11.63
N ILE A 306 -1.45 9.02 11.21
CA ILE A 306 -2.40 8.05 11.76
C ILE A 306 -1.96 6.60 11.42
N GLY A 307 -0.97 6.44 10.53
CA GLY A 307 -0.37 5.15 10.18
C GLY A 307 -1.07 4.46 9.02
N LEU A 308 -0.90 3.15 8.93
CA LEU A 308 -1.50 2.31 7.88
C LEU A 308 -2.95 1.90 8.18
N PHE A 309 -3.37 1.98 9.45
CA PHE A 309 -4.72 1.66 9.89
C PHE A 309 -5.61 2.88 9.74
N GLN A 310 -6.38 2.93 8.65
CA GLN A 310 -7.14 4.10 8.22
C GLN A 310 -8.64 3.80 8.12
N GLU A 311 -9.10 2.74 8.79
CA GLU A 311 -10.49 2.27 8.76
C GLU A 311 -11.47 3.26 9.40
N SER A 312 -10.97 4.13 10.29
CA SER A 312 -11.75 5.14 11.00
C SER A 312 -11.95 6.43 10.20
N TYR A 313 -11.47 6.51 8.95
CA TYR A 313 -11.71 7.67 8.12
C TYR A 313 -13.21 7.82 7.86
N ILE A 314 -13.78 8.97 8.23
CA ILE A 314 -15.23 9.21 8.13
C ILE A 314 -15.67 9.20 6.66
N VAL A 315 -16.48 8.20 6.31
CA VAL A 315 -17.09 8.06 4.99
C VAL A 315 -18.19 9.12 4.81
N SER A 316 -18.22 9.75 3.65
CA SER A 316 -19.24 10.73 3.27
C SER A 316 -20.50 10.03 2.78
N GLN A 317 -21.56 10.05 3.60
CA GLN A 317 -22.88 9.50 3.25
C GLN A 317 -23.70 10.43 2.35
N GLY A 318 -23.28 11.70 2.24
CA GLY A 318 -23.90 12.67 1.35
C GLY A 318 -23.07 13.94 1.22
N TRP A 319 -23.56 14.90 0.43
CA TRP A 319 -22.86 16.16 0.16
C TRP A 319 -22.58 17.01 1.40
N LEU A 320 -23.46 16.93 2.41
CA LEU A 320 -23.37 17.70 3.66
C LEU A 320 -23.15 16.81 4.89
N GLN A 321 -22.88 15.52 4.69
CA GLN A 321 -22.67 14.54 5.76
C GLN A 321 -21.33 13.84 5.53
N PRO A 322 -20.23 14.39 6.06
CA PRO A 322 -20.12 15.64 6.82
C PRO A 322 -20.13 16.92 5.95
N ALA A 323 -20.38 18.08 6.55
CA ALA A 323 -20.44 19.37 5.81
C ALA A 323 -19.13 19.74 5.11
N SER A 324 -18.00 19.17 5.58
CA SER A 324 -16.70 19.34 4.91
C SER A 324 -16.62 18.67 3.54
N THR A 325 -17.54 17.76 3.20
CA THR A 325 -17.55 17.08 1.89
C THR A 325 -17.82 18.07 0.76
N LEU A 326 -18.90 18.85 0.83
CA LEU A 326 -19.20 19.87 -0.19
C LEU A 326 -18.08 20.91 -0.29
N LEU A 327 -17.57 21.39 0.85
CA LEU A 327 -16.46 22.35 0.87
C LEU A 327 -15.21 21.78 0.20
N ALA A 328 -14.86 20.53 0.50
CA ALA A 328 -13.71 19.88 -0.10
C ALA A 328 -13.86 19.75 -1.62
N ILE A 329 -15.04 19.33 -2.10
CA ILE A 329 -15.35 19.23 -3.53
C ILE A 329 -15.24 20.59 -4.23
N ILE A 330 -15.74 21.67 -3.60
CA ILE A 330 -15.62 23.03 -4.14
C ILE A 330 -14.14 23.46 -4.21
N LEU A 331 -13.35 23.20 -3.17
CA LEU A 331 -11.94 23.59 -3.11
C LEU A 331 -11.10 22.83 -4.14
N ILE A 332 -11.24 21.50 -4.24
CA ILE A 332 -10.50 20.70 -5.22
C ILE A 332 -10.97 21.02 -6.65
N GLY A 333 -12.27 21.24 -6.85
CA GLY A 333 -12.83 21.63 -8.15
C GLY A 333 -12.32 23.00 -8.60
N GLY A 334 -12.32 23.97 -7.68
CA GLY A 334 -11.75 25.29 -7.89
C GLY A 334 -10.25 25.23 -8.20
N LEU A 335 -9.49 24.39 -7.46
CA LEU A 335 -8.07 24.17 -7.72
C LEU A 335 -7.84 23.58 -9.11
N PHE A 336 -8.57 22.53 -9.48
CA PHE A 336 -8.49 21.91 -10.81
C PHE A 336 -8.81 22.92 -11.93
N ILE A 337 -9.93 23.65 -11.81
CA ILE A 337 -10.33 24.69 -12.76
C ILE A 337 -9.26 25.79 -12.86
N SER A 338 -8.69 26.22 -11.74
CA SER A 338 -7.60 27.21 -11.74
C SER A 338 -6.38 26.71 -12.52
N GLY A 339 -6.04 25.42 -12.40
CA GLY A 339 -5.00 24.77 -13.20
C GLY A 339 -5.28 24.84 -14.70
N LEU A 340 -6.53 24.64 -15.13
CA LEU A 340 -6.93 24.73 -16.54
C LEU A 340 -6.86 26.18 -17.06
N LEU A 341 -7.41 27.13 -16.30
CA LEU A 341 -7.56 28.54 -16.71
C LEU A 341 -6.23 29.29 -16.69
N LEU A 342 -5.37 29.03 -15.70
CA LEU A 342 -4.13 29.76 -15.49
C LEU A 342 -2.96 29.21 -16.31
N ARG A 343 -3.15 28.16 -17.13
CA ARG A 343 -2.05 27.45 -17.81
C ARG A 343 -1.15 28.31 -18.70
N LYS A 344 -1.67 29.39 -19.28
CA LYS A 344 -0.87 30.31 -20.10
C LYS A 344 -0.08 31.31 -19.26
N ARG A 345 -0.60 31.71 -18.09
CA ARG A 345 -0.01 32.72 -17.21
C ARG A 345 0.94 32.11 -16.17
N TYR A 346 0.57 30.96 -15.61
CA TYR A 346 1.30 30.23 -14.58
C TYR A 346 1.47 28.75 -14.98
N PRO A 347 2.25 28.43 -16.02
CA PRO A 347 2.34 27.09 -16.58
C PRO A 347 2.90 26.04 -15.59
N LEU A 348 3.84 26.42 -14.72
CA LEU A 348 4.37 25.51 -13.70
C LEU A 348 3.30 25.17 -12.65
N PHE A 349 2.50 26.15 -12.23
CA PHE A 349 1.39 25.93 -11.31
C PHE A 349 0.36 24.97 -11.92
N SER A 350 -0.03 25.23 -13.17
CA SER A 350 -0.94 24.34 -13.89
C SER A 350 -0.39 22.94 -14.09
N LEU A 351 0.92 22.79 -14.33
CA LEU A 351 1.57 21.47 -14.34
C LEU A 351 1.41 20.78 -12.99
N ALA A 352 1.81 21.42 -11.89
CA ALA A 352 1.74 20.83 -10.56
C ALA A 352 0.32 20.37 -10.21
N VAL A 353 -0.68 21.23 -10.44
CA VAL A 353 -2.09 20.94 -10.15
C VAL A 353 -2.63 19.82 -11.02
N LEU A 354 -2.49 19.92 -12.34
CA LEU A 354 -3.12 18.97 -13.26
C LEU A 354 -2.39 17.62 -13.26
N PHE A 355 -1.08 17.61 -13.01
CA PHE A 355 -0.31 16.38 -12.84
C PHE A 355 -0.75 15.65 -11.56
N PHE A 356 -0.98 16.39 -10.49
CA PHE A 356 -1.50 15.84 -9.23
C PHE A 356 -2.87 15.18 -9.41
N PHE A 357 -3.82 15.84 -10.07
CA PHE A 357 -5.13 15.25 -10.34
C PHE A 357 -5.06 14.10 -11.36
N ALA A 358 -4.25 14.21 -12.41
CA ALA A 358 -4.05 13.14 -13.39
C ALA A 358 -3.45 11.88 -12.74
N GLY A 359 -2.50 12.04 -11.82
CA GLY A 359 -1.89 10.92 -11.09
C GLY A 359 -2.86 10.22 -10.13
N HIS A 360 -3.85 10.94 -9.60
CA HIS A 360 -4.89 10.39 -8.72
C HIS A 360 -6.06 9.74 -9.47
N LEU A 361 -6.08 9.81 -10.81
CA LEU A 361 -7.20 9.33 -11.61
C LEU A 361 -7.53 7.85 -11.37
N LEU A 362 -6.54 6.99 -11.11
CA LEU A 362 -6.78 5.56 -10.89
C LEU A 362 -7.08 5.22 -9.43
N GLU A 363 -6.31 5.77 -8.49
CA GLU A 363 -6.35 5.34 -7.08
C GLU A 363 -7.37 6.11 -6.21
N SER A 364 -7.88 7.25 -6.69
CA SER A 364 -8.83 8.11 -5.98
C SER A 364 -10.16 8.29 -6.73
N THR A 365 -10.58 7.31 -7.54
CA THR A 365 -11.86 7.35 -8.28
C THR A 365 -12.71 6.09 -8.14
N LEU A 366 -12.87 5.30 -9.20
CA LEU A 366 -13.83 4.20 -9.33
C LEU A 366 -13.37 2.86 -8.73
N PRO A 367 -12.08 2.45 -8.83
CA PRO A 367 -11.67 1.16 -8.32
C PRO A 367 -11.97 0.99 -6.81
N PRO A 368 -12.49 -0.18 -6.36
CA PRO A 368 -12.92 -0.44 -4.98
C PRO A 368 -11.74 -0.66 -4.02
N LEU A 369 -10.87 0.34 -3.95
CA LEU A 369 -9.71 0.41 -3.07
C LEU A 369 -10.11 1.03 -1.72
N GLU A 370 -9.26 0.86 -0.71
CA GLU A 370 -9.40 1.55 0.58
C GLU A 370 -9.53 3.07 0.39
N ILE A 371 -10.22 3.73 1.32
CA ILE A 371 -10.49 5.17 1.25
C ILE A 371 -9.20 5.99 1.26
N TYR A 372 -8.21 5.62 2.07
CA TYR A 372 -7.06 6.47 2.32
C TYR A 372 -5.75 5.66 2.36
N PHE A 373 -4.75 6.11 1.62
CA PHE A 373 -3.36 5.69 1.76
C PHE A 373 -2.39 6.79 1.31
N GLU A 374 -1.44 7.13 2.17
CA GLU A 374 -0.41 8.15 1.89
C GLU A 374 0.39 7.86 0.63
N HIS A 375 0.77 6.59 0.43
CA HIS A 375 1.67 6.18 -0.65
C HIS A 375 1.12 6.44 -2.07
N ARG A 376 -0.18 6.68 -2.21
CA ARG A 376 -0.83 7.08 -3.48
C ARG A 376 -0.30 8.41 -4.02
N ASN A 377 0.21 9.28 -3.14
CA ASN A 377 0.70 10.61 -3.51
C ASN A 377 2.14 10.61 -4.04
N TYR A 378 2.86 9.50 -3.97
CA TYR A 378 4.28 9.47 -4.32
C TYR A 378 4.54 9.93 -5.76
N LEU A 379 3.79 9.41 -6.75
CA LEU A 379 3.86 9.87 -8.14
C LEU A 379 3.13 11.22 -8.39
N PRO A 380 1.87 11.42 -7.94
CA PRO A 380 1.13 12.66 -8.23
C PRO A 380 1.81 13.95 -7.78
N THR A 381 2.66 13.89 -6.77
CA THR A 381 3.26 15.08 -6.12
C THR A 381 4.63 15.48 -6.68
N ILE A 382 5.17 14.77 -7.68
CA ILE A 382 6.55 15.01 -8.15
C ILE A 382 6.80 16.47 -8.58
N PHE A 383 5.81 17.17 -9.14
CA PHE A 383 5.94 18.58 -9.56
C PHE A 383 5.35 19.58 -8.56
N PHE A 384 4.85 19.11 -7.41
CA PHE A 384 4.15 19.96 -6.44
C PHE A 384 5.02 21.12 -5.94
N PHE A 385 6.29 20.86 -5.64
CA PHE A 385 7.23 21.86 -5.11
C PHE A 385 7.90 22.71 -6.20
N LEU A 386 7.66 22.45 -7.48
CA LEU A 386 8.32 23.16 -8.58
C LEU A 386 7.89 24.65 -8.68
N PRO A 387 6.59 25.00 -8.64
CA PRO A 387 6.15 26.40 -8.64
C PRO A 387 6.66 27.23 -7.46
N PRO A 388 6.55 26.79 -6.18
CA PRO A 388 7.05 27.57 -5.06
C PRO A 388 8.58 27.68 -5.07
N ALA A 389 9.32 26.65 -5.51
CA ALA A 389 10.77 26.74 -5.68
C ALA A 389 11.15 27.79 -6.74
N ALA A 390 10.43 27.82 -7.87
CA ALA A 390 10.63 28.82 -8.93
C ALA A 390 10.36 30.24 -8.41
N TRP A 391 9.29 30.43 -7.65
CA TRP A 391 8.98 31.71 -7.01
C TRP A 391 10.08 32.12 -6.01
N LEU A 392 10.50 31.22 -5.13
CA LEU A 392 11.52 31.50 -4.12
C LEU A 392 12.83 31.97 -4.75
N VAL A 393 13.33 31.24 -5.76
CA VAL A 393 14.61 31.55 -6.41
C VAL A 393 14.53 32.85 -7.20
N THR A 394 13.46 33.06 -7.96
CA THR A 394 13.31 34.28 -8.78
C THR A 394 13.10 35.55 -7.95
N GLN A 395 12.50 35.43 -6.76
CA GLN A 395 12.28 36.56 -5.85
C GLN A 395 13.42 36.79 -4.85
N ALA A 396 14.35 35.84 -4.69
CA ALA A 396 15.47 35.94 -3.75
C ALA A 396 16.34 37.20 -3.90
N PRO A 397 16.63 37.71 -5.12
CA PRO A 397 17.38 38.97 -5.27
C PRO A 397 16.64 40.19 -4.72
N ARG A 398 15.30 40.16 -4.72
CA ARG A 398 14.43 41.23 -4.20
C ARG A 398 14.24 41.13 -2.68
N TYR A 399 14.08 39.90 -2.17
CA TYR A 399 13.85 39.65 -0.75
C TYR A 399 14.95 38.75 -0.16
N ARG A 400 15.94 39.38 0.48
CA ARG A 400 17.15 38.71 0.99
C ARG A 400 16.90 37.64 2.06
N TRP A 401 15.71 37.61 2.68
CA TRP A 401 15.32 36.59 3.67
C TRP A 401 14.83 35.27 3.04
N LEU A 402 14.45 35.26 1.75
CA LEU A 402 13.89 34.08 1.09
C LEU A 402 14.84 32.88 1.04
N PRO A 403 16.15 33.01 0.75
CA PRO A 403 17.07 31.88 0.80
C PRO A 403 17.15 31.25 2.20
N ALA A 404 17.17 32.08 3.25
CA ALA A 404 17.17 31.59 4.63
C ALA A 404 15.86 30.85 4.95
N ALA A 405 14.71 31.38 4.53
CA ALA A 405 13.43 30.71 4.68
C ALA A 405 13.37 29.37 3.91
N GLY A 406 13.93 29.31 2.71
CA GLY A 406 14.02 28.07 1.93
C GLY A 406 14.91 27.01 2.60
N LEU A 407 16.05 27.42 3.15
CA LEU A 407 16.93 26.52 3.92
C LEU A 407 16.28 26.05 5.22
N LEU A 408 15.60 26.95 5.95
CA LEU A 408 14.83 26.60 7.14
C LEU A 408 13.71 25.61 6.81
N TRP A 409 13.02 25.80 5.69
CA TRP A 409 11.97 24.88 5.24
C TRP A 409 12.54 23.49 4.91
N LEU A 410 13.64 23.42 4.15
CA LEU A 410 14.33 22.15 3.88
C LEU A 410 14.83 21.48 5.17
N GLY A 411 15.37 22.25 6.10
CA GLY A 411 15.80 21.77 7.42
C GLY A 411 14.63 21.23 8.25
N LEU A 412 13.49 21.91 8.24
CA LEU A 412 12.26 21.46 8.90
C LEU A 412 11.75 20.15 8.27
N LEU A 413 11.69 20.07 6.94
CA LEU A 413 11.30 18.85 6.25
C LEU A 413 12.23 17.68 6.60
N GLY A 414 13.55 17.89 6.56
CA GLY A 414 14.53 16.88 6.97
C GLY A 414 14.39 16.45 8.43
N LEU A 415 14.16 17.38 9.34
CA LEU A 415 13.93 17.08 10.76
C LEU A 415 12.64 16.28 10.97
N LEU A 416 11.54 16.68 10.35
CA LEU A 416 10.26 15.96 10.46
C LEU A 416 10.36 14.56 9.84
N THR A 417 11.08 14.42 8.73
CA THR A 417 11.37 13.12 8.11
C THR A 417 12.20 12.25 9.04
N TYR A 418 13.25 12.78 9.66
CA TYR A 418 14.06 12.05 10.63
C TYR A 418 13.24 11.59 11.85
N GLN A 419 12.36 12.44 12.38
CA GLN A 419 11.46 12.06 13.47
C GLN A 419 10.50 10.95 13.04
N HIS A 420 9.90 11.09 11.86
CA HIS A 420 8.95 10.13 11.35
C HIS A 420 9.63 8.77 11.07
N THR A 421 10.81 8.76 10.45
CA THR A 421 11.55 7.52 10.17
C THR A 421 12.06 6.86 11.45
N SER A 422 12.45 7.64 12.46
CA SER A 422 12.83 7.12 13.78
C SER A 422 11.67 6.39 14.45
N LEU A 423 10.46 6.91 14.33
CA LEU A 423 9.24 6.22 14.80
C LEU A 423 9.01 4.92 14.01
N TRP A 424 9.13 4.96 12.68
CA TRP A 424 8.99 3.76 11.84
C TRP A 424 10.07 2.69 12.10
N GLY A 425 11.24 3.11 12.61
CA GLY A 425 12.33 2.23 13.03
C GLY A 425 12.05 1.47 14.33
N ASN A 426 11.04 1.85 15.11
CA ASN A 426 10.71 1.23 16.40
C ASN A 426 9.26 0.71 16.40
N LYS A 427 9.08 -0.59 16.22
CA LYS A 427 7.77 -1.24 16.11
C LYS A 427 6.85 -0.96 17.30
N THR A 428 7.34 -1.12 18.52
CA THR A 428 6.54 -0.92 19.74
C THR A 428 6.06 0.53 19.83
N GLN A 429 6.95 1.50 19.65
CA GLN A 429 6.57 2.92 19.67
C GLN A 429 5.61 3.27 18.52
N LEU A 430 5.85 2.74 17.32
CA LEU A 430 5.00 2.96 16.15
C LEU A 430 3.56 2.53 16.42
N MET A 431 3.37 1.30 16.91
CA MET A 431 2.02 0.77 17.18
C MET A 431 1.31 1.54 18.30
N GLN A 432 2.03 1.93 19.36
CA GLN A 432 1.48 2.75 20.43
C GLN A 432 1.05 4.15 19.94
N VAL A 433 1.86 4.80 19.12
CA VAL A 433 1.52 6.11 18.53
C VAL A 433 0.32 5.99 17.59
N TRP A 434 0.26 4.95 16.76
CA TRP A 434 -0.89 4.71 15.88
C TRP A 434 -2.17 4.44 16.66
N ALA A 435 -2.13 3.63 17.72
CA ALA A 435 -3.28 3.41 18.59
C ALA A 435 -3.73 4.71 19.29
N ALA A 436 -2.81 5.54 19.75
CA ALA A 436 -3.13 6.82 20.37
C ALA A 436 -3.72 7.83 19.39
N ARG A 437 -3.25 7.84 18.13
CA ARG A 437 -3.77 8.71 17.05
C ARG A 437 -5.06 8.18 16.44
N ASN A 438 -5.29 6.88 16.52
CA ASN A 438 -6.45 6.19 15.97
C ASN A 438 -7.17 5.34 17.03
N PRO A 439 -7.79 5.98 18.04
CA PRO A 439 -8.47 5.27 19.12
C PRO A 439 -9.67 4.42 18.66
N ASP A 440 -10.21 4.72 17.48
CA ASP A 440 -11.37 4.03 16.89
C ASP A 440 -10.98 2.88 15.93
N SER A 441 -9.69 2.63 15.68
CA SER A 441 -9.26 1.49 14.86
C SER A 441 -8.95 0.27 15.71
N VAL A 442 -9.80 -0.76 15.61
CA VAL A 442 -9.59 -2.08 16.23
C VAL A 442 -8.19 -2.61 15.95
N ARG A 443 -7.73 -2.49 14.70
CA ARG A 443 -6.42 -2.99 14.26
C ARG A 443 -5.27 -2.23 14.89
N ALA A 444 -5.40 -0.90 15.05
CA ALA A 444 -4.41 -0.10 15.76
C ALA A 444 -4.36 -0.46 17.25
N GLN A 445 -5.53 -0.55 17.91
CA GLN A 445 -5.61 -0.90 19.34
C GLN A 445 -5.04 -2.29 19.61
N ARG A 446 -5.40 -3.26 18.79
CA ARG A 446 -4.92 -4.63 18.89
C ARG A 446 -3.43 -4.74 18.58
N GLY A 447 -2.95 -4.06 17.55
CA GLY A 447 -1.52 -4.00 17.22
C GLY A 447 -0.69 -3.44 18.38
N ALA A 448 -1.19 -2.41 19.06
CA ALA A 448 -0.56 -1.87 20.26
C ALA A 448 -0.55 -2.88 21.42
N ALA A 449 -1.64 -3.61 21.66
CA ALA A 449 -1.72 -4.65 22.68
C ALA A 449 -0.73 -5.80 22.42
N ILE A 450 -0.66 -6.29 21.17
CA ILE A 450 0.29 -7.34 20.76
C ILE A 450 1.74 -6.92 21.02
N GLU A 451 2.10 -5.68 20.70
CA GLU A 451 3.46 -5.20 20.95
C GLU A 451 3.79 -5.04 22.43
N LEU A 452 2.80 -4.75 23.29
CA LEU A 452 2.97 -4.76 24.74
C LEU A 452 3.16 -6.19 25.27
N GLU A 453 2.42 -7.16 24.74
CA GLU A 453 2.61 -8.58 25.05
C GLU A 453 4.02 -9.05 24.66
N ASN A 454 4.46 -8.74 23.44
CA ASN A 454 5.80 -9.07 22.96
C ASN A 454 6.91 -8.40 23.80
N ALA A 455 6.62 -7.23 24.39
CA ALA A 455 7.51 -6.55 25.33
C ALA A 455 7.46 -7.12 26.75
N GLY A 456 6.73 -8.21 27.00
CA GLY A 456 6.59 -8.84 28.32
C GLY A 456 5.72 -8.03 29.28
N ARG A 457 4.80 -7.19 28.77
CA ARG A 457 3.91 -6.31 29.54
C ARG A 457 2.43 -6.64 29.32
N PRO A 458 1.99 -7.86 29.67
CA PRO A 458 0.59 -8.29 29.51
C PRO A 458 -0.37 -7.46 30.37
N ASP A 459 0.10 -6.92 31.49
CA ASP A 459 -0.64 -5.98 32.35
C ASP A 459 -1.08 -4.72 31.58
N LEU A 460 -0.15 -4.14 30.83
CA LEU A 460 -0.42 -2.98 30.00
C LEU A 460 -1.25 -3.33 28.76
N ALA A 461 -1.03 -4.51 28.18
CA ALA A 461 -1.81 -4.99 27.04
C ALA A 461 -3.29 -5.20 27.42
N LEU A 462 -3.57 -5.84 28.55
CA LEU A 462 -4.94 -5.98 29.07
C LEU A 462 -5.60 -4.61 29.29
N ARG A 463 -4.88 -3.68 29.93
CA ARG A 463 -5.39 -2.32 30.14
C ARG A 463 -5.66 -1.58 28.82
N GLN A 464 -4.80 -1.75 27.81
CA GLN A 464 -5.01 -1.20 26.48
C GLN A 464 -6.30 -1.74 25.84
N LEU A 465 -6.50 -3.05 25.91
CA LEU A 465 -7.70 -3.72 25.39
C LEU A 465 -8.96 -3.29 26.15
N GLU A 466 -8.90 -3.14 27.47
CA GLU A 466 -10.03 -2.64 28.27
C GLU A 466 -10.43 -1.21 27.87
N ILE A 467 -9.46 -0.31 27.69
CA ILE A 467 -9.71 1.07 27.20
C ILE A 467 -10.33 1.03 25.80
N ALA A 468 -9.80 0.19 24.91
CA ALA A 468 -10.33 0.04 23.57
C ALA A 468 -11.77 -0.49 23.57
N ILE A 469 -12.07 -1.47 24.42
CA ILE A 469 -13.41 -2.08 24.54
C ILE A 469 -14.42 -1.11 25.15
N GLN A 470 -14.02 -0.24 26.09
CA GLN A 470 -14.91 0.82 26.58
C GLN A 470 -15.36 1.75 25.45
N ARG A 471 -14.51 1.97 24.45
CA ARG A 471 -14.79 2.82 23.29
C ARG A 471 -15.50 2.08 22.15
N LEU A 472 -15.15 0.81 21.95
CA LEU A 472 -15.63 -0.07 20.89
C LEU A 472 -16.24 -1.35 21.50
N PRO A 473 -17.35 -1.25 22.26
CA PRO A 473 -17.87 -2.36 23.07
C PRO A 473 -18.42 -3.52 22.25
N ASN A 474 -18.74 -3.29 20.97
CA ASN A 474 -19.35 -4.28 20.11
C ASN A 474 -18.33 -5.01 19.21
N GLU A 475 -17.04 -4.68 19.29
CA GLU A 475 -16.01 -5.27 18.42
C GLU A 475 -15.52 -6.61 18.96
N VAL A 476 -15.93 -7.70 18.30
CA VAL A 476 -15.67 -9.08 18.73
C VAL A 476 -14.17 -9.37 18.88
N GLU A 477 -13.36 -8.86 17.95
CA GLU A 477 -11.91 -9.09 17.91
C GLU A 477 -11.21 -8.60 19.19
N LEU A 478 -11.62 -7.46 19.75
CA LEU A 478 -11.03 -6.91 20.97
C LEU A 478 -11.37 -7.77 22.20
N HIS A 479 -12.62 -8.23 22.31
CA HIS A 479 -13.06 -9.07 23.43
C HIS A 479 -12.41 -10.45 23.39
N LEU A 480 -12.29 -11.05 22.21
CA LEU A 480 -11.56 -12.30 22.03
C LEU A 480 -10.09 -12.15 22.40
N HIS A 481 -9.44 -11.04 22.03
CA HIS A 481 -8.03 -10.82 22.38
C HIS A 481 -7.86 -10.63 23.89
N ARG A 482 -8.77 -9.87 24.52
CA ARG A 482 -8.79 -9.74 25.99
C ARG A 482 -8.96 -11.10 26.67
N MET A 483 -9.88 -11.94 26.18
CA MET A 483 -10.10 -13.29 26.71
C MET A 483 -8.84 -14.15 26.55
N ALA A 484 -8.27 -14.21 25.34
CA ALA A 484 -7.07 -14.98 25.03
C ALA A 484 -5.91 -14.63 25.96
N LEU A 485 -5.75 -13.34 26.26
CA LEU A 485 -4.71 -12.86 27.14
C LEU A 485 -5.05 -13.16 28.61
N THR A 486 -6.29 -12.89 29.04
CA THR A 486 -6.72 -13.08 30.43
C THR A 486 -6.60 -14.54 30.87
N CYS A 487 -7.06 -15.49 30.05
CA CYS A 487 -7.09 -16.89 30.44
C CYS A 487 -5.69 -17.51 30.59
N SER A 488 -4.65 -16.90 30.02
CA SER A 488 -3.27 -17.33 30.23
C SER A 488 -2.72 -16.93 31.60
N TYR A 489 -3.31 -15.96 32.29
CA TYR A 489 -2.82 -15.46 33.59
C TYR A 489 -3.76 -15.72 34.76
N ARG A 490 -5.07 -15.78 34.51
CA ARG A 490 -6.07 -16.09 35.53
C ARG A 490 -7.27 -16.84 34.95
N PRO A 491 -8.02 -17.56 35.79
CA PRO A 491 -9.29 -18.14 35.35
C PRO A 491 -10.26 -17.08 34.84
N ILE A 492 -10.87 -17.34 33.68
CA ILE A 492 -12.04 -16.60 33.21
C ILE A 492 -13.23 -16.94 34.11
N THR A 493 -13.95 -15.92 34.56
CA THR A 493 -15.14 -16.14 35.40
C THR A 493 -16.36 -16.50 34.53
N PRO A 494 -17.36 -17.23 35.07
CA PRO A 494 -18.59 -17.53 34.34
C PRO A 494 -19.32 -16.27 33.83
N GLN A 495 -19.27 -15.17 34.58
CA GLN A 495 -19.85 -13.89 34.17
C GLN A 495 -19.15 -13.29 32.94
N GLU A 496 -17.81 -13.36 32.90
CA GLU A 496 -17.04 -12.87 31.74
C GLU A 496 -17.27 -13.72 30.50
N LEU A 497 -17.44 -15.03 30.68
CA LEU A 497 -17.77 -15.94 29.60
C LEU A 497 -19.16 -15.65 29.02
N GLU A 498 -20.17 -15.44 29.87
CA GLU A 498 -21.52 -15.08 29.40
C GLU A 498 -21.55 -13.69 28.73
N ALA A 499 -20.80 -12.71 29.25
CA ALA A 499 -20.66 -11.42 28.60
C ALA A 499 -20.02 -11.55 27.20
N LEU A 500 -18.99 -12.39 27.06
CA LEU A 500 -18.37 -12.66 25.77
C LEU A 500 -19.35 -13.35 24.80
N LYS A 501 -20.11 -14.35 25.25
CA LYS A 501 -21.15 -14.99 24.43
C LYS A 501 -22.15 -13.98 23.88
N SER A 502 -22.58 -13.03 24.69
CA SER A 502 -23.48 -11.96 24.24
C SER A 502 -22.86 -11.12 23.11
N VAL A 503 -21.60 -10.72 23.26
CA VAL A 503 -20.89 -9.95 22.23
C VAL A 503 -20.67 -10.78 20.97
N LEU A 504 -20.36 -12.07 21.08
CA LEU A 504 -20.20 -12.95 19.92
C LEU A 504 -21.49 -13.08 19.10
N ARG A 505 -22.66 -13.09 19.75
CA ARG A 505 -23.96 -13.20 19.07
C ARG A 505 -24.36 -11.96 18.29
N GLU A 506 -23.98 -10.77 18.74
CA GLU A 506 -24.55 -9.51 18.22
C GLU A 506 -23.50 -8.51 17.72
N GLY A 507 -22.24 -8.69 18.10
CA GLY A 507 -21.15 -7.77 17.83
C GLY A 507 -20.67 -7.79 16.37
N SER A 508 -19.87 -6.78 16.05
CA SER A 508 -19.13 -6.66 14.79
C SER A 508 -18.10 -7.78 14.70
N TYR A 509 -18.31 -8.68 13.74
CA TYR A 509 -17.44 -9.81 13.45
C TYR A 509 -17.00 -9.76 11.99
N ASN A 510 -15.73 -10.09 11.75
CA ASN A 510 -15.13 -10.08 10.43
C ASN A 510 -14.20 -11.31 10.24
N PHE A 511 -13.79 -11.55 9.01
CA PHE A 511 -12.90 -12.65 8.66
C PHE A 511 -11.51 -12.58 9.35
N SER A 512 -11.00 -11.38 9.68
CA SER A 512 -9.67 -11.26 10.33
C SER A 512 -9.62 -11.81 11.75
N THR A 513 -10.78 -12.08 12.35
CA THR A 513 -10.90 -12.66 13.68
C THR A 513 -10.56 -14.16 13.71
N TYR A 514 -10.53 -14.85 12.57
CA TYR A 514 -10.30 -16.30 12.51
C TYR A 514 -9.00 -16.76 13.18
N HIS A 515 -7.85 -16.15 12.86
CA HIS A 515 -6.57 -16.55 13.44
C HIS A 515 -6.54 -16.40 14.97
N LEU A 516 -7.30 -15.43 15.50
CA LEU A 516 -7.43 -15.26 16.93
C LEU A 516 -8.28 -16.38 17.54
N LEU A 517 -9.39 -16.76 16.90
CA LEU A 517 -10.20 -17.90 17.31
C LEU A 517 -9.41 -19.21 17.27
N GLU A 518 -8.64 -19.44 16.21
CA GLU A 518 -7.74 -20.58 16.07
C GLU A 518 -6.71 -20.63 17.21
N THR A 519 -6.06 -19.50 17.51
CA THR A 519 -5.12 -19.38 18.64
C THR A 519 -5.79 -19.66 19.99
N ILE A 520 -7.03 -19.20 20.19
CA ILE A 520 -7.78 -19.43 21.43
C ILE A 520 -8.15 -20.91 21.56
N SER A 521 -8.67 -21.52 20.50
CA SER A 521 -9.02 -22.94 20.48
C SER A 521 -7.82 -23.82 20.77
N ASP A 522 -6.66 -23.55 20.16
CA ASP A 522 -5.41 -24.26 20.42
C ASP A 522 -4.98 -24.16 21.89
N ARG A 523 -5.06 -22.96 22.49
CA ARG A 523 -4.77 -22.77 23.92
C ARG A 523 -5.74 -23.52 24.83
N ILE A 524 -7.00 -23.64 24.45
CA ILE A 524 -8.00 -24.40 25.21
C ILE A 524 -7.70 -25.90 25.12
N ILE A 525 -7.48 -26.42 23.90
CA ILE A 525 -7.15 -27.83 23.64
C ILE A 525 -5.88 -28.26 24.40
N THR A 526 -4.86 -27.41 24.41
CA THR A 526 -3.58 -27.69 25.09
C THR A 526 -3.60 -27.40 26.60
N GLY A 527 -4.72 -26.94 27.16
CA GLY A 527 -4.86 -26.68 28.61
C GLY A 527 -4.18 -25.39 29.10
N HIS A 528 -3.78 -24.48 28.21
CA HIS A 528 -3.14 -23.20 28.54
C HIS A 528 -4.13 -22.05 28.78
N CYS A 529 -5.43 -22.31 28.74
CA CYS A 529 -6.49 -21.33 28.98
C CYS A 529 -7.26 -21.70 30.26
N GLN A 530 -7.05 -20.93 31.33
CA GLN A 530 -7.66 -21.18 32.64
C GLN A 530 -9.12 -20.73 32.68
N GLY A 531 -10.00 -21.57 33.23
CA GLY A 531 -11.42 -21.26 33.42
C GLY A 531 -12.28 -21.37 32.15
N VAL A 532 -11.73 -21.92 31.06
CA VAL A 532 -12.46 -22.20 29.81
C VAL A 532 -12.09 -23.60 29.36
N ASP A 533 -13.05 -24.51 29.36
CA ASP A 533 -12.90 -25.87 28.84
C ASP A 533 -13.40 -25.97 27.39
N THR A 534 -13.29 -27.17 26.82
CA THR A 534 -13.71 -27.43 25.44
C THR A 534 -15.23 -27.29 25.26
N ASP A 535 -16.04 -27.61 26.27
CA ASP A 535 -17.49 -27.36 26.26
C ASP A 535 -17.78 -25.86 26.15
N ALA A 536 -17.16 -25.03 26.99
CA ALA A 536 -17.25 -23.58 26.89
C ALA A 536 -16.81 -23.06 25.52
N ALA A 537 -15.77 -23.63 24.92
CA ALA A 537 -15.32 -23.28 23.57
C ALA A 537 -16.38 -23.58 22.51
N HIS A 538 -17.04 -24.75 22.55
CA HIS A 538 -18.17 -25.07 21.67
C HIS A 538 -19.29 -24.04 21.81
N HIS A 539 -19.68 -23.68 23.03
CA HIS A 539 -20.72 -22.66 23.26
C HIS A 539 -20.34 -21.27 22.72
N LEU A 540 -19.06 -20.90 22.75
CA LEU A 540 -18.57 -19.64 22.17
C LEU A 540 -18.65 -19.68 20.63
N LEU A 541 -18.24 -20.79 20.00
CA LEU A 541 -18.33 -20.98 18.56
C LEU A 541 -19.80 -21.02 18.09
N ASP A 542 -20.69 -21.66 18.85
CA ASP A 542 -22.13 -21.68 18.58
C ASP A 542 -22.77 -20.30 18.74
N ALA A 543 -22.35 -19.52 19.73
CA ALA A 543 -22.75 -18.11 19.87
C ALA A 543 -22.33 -17.30 18.63
N LEU A 544 -21.13 -17.56 18.09
CA LEU A 544 -20.65 -16.90 16.89
C LEU A 544 -21.37 -17.36 15.61
N LEU A 545 -21.78 -18.62 15.50
CA LEU A 545 -22.66 -19.09 14.41
C LEU A 545 -24.03 -18.41 14.42
N GLN A 546 -24.45 -17.87 15.56
CA GLN A 546 -25.68 -17.09 15.68
C GLN A 546 -25.51 -15.63 15.24
N ASN A 547 -24.28 -15.15 15.06
CA ASN A 547 -23.97 -13.80 14.65
C ASN A 547 -24.55 -13.47 13.26
N PRO A 548 -25.20 -12.30 13.05
CA PRO A 548 -25.76 -11.93 11.77
C PRO A 548 -24.77 -12.00 10.60
N THR A 549 -23.54 -11.52 10.81
CA THR A 549 -22.48 -11.55 9.77
C THR A 549 -22.06 -12.98 9.48
N ALA A 550 -21.79 -13.78 10.51
CA ALA A 550 -21.43 -15.18 10.34
C ALA A 550 -22.56 -16.01 9.72
N ARG A 551 -23.84 -15.64 9.90
CA ARG A 551 -24.97 -16.35 9.27
C ARG A 551 -25.08 -16.13 7.76
N VAL A 552 -24.61 -14.99 7.27
CA VAL A 552 -24.74 -14.61 5.85
C VAL A 552 -23.48 -14.98 5.07
N GLU A 553 -22.30 -14.81 5.66
CA GLU A 553 -21.04 -15.03 4.98
C GLU A 553 -20.57 -16.50 5.07
N THR A 554 -20.27 -17.11 3.92
CA THR A 554 -19.83 -18.52 3.86
C THR A 554 -18.43 -18.75 4.42
N GLY A 555 -17.54 -17.74 4.36
CA GLY A 555 -16.17 -17.83 4.88
C GLY A 555 -16.11 -18.07 6.39
N PRO A 556 -16.68 -17.15 7.20
CA PRO A 556 -16.88 -17.34 8.64
C PRO A 556 -17.50 -18.68 9.05
N GLN A 557 -18.58 -19.11 8.40
CA GLN A 557 -19.25 -20.37 8.77
C GLN A 557 -18.32 -21.56 8.58
N ARG A 558 -17.67 -21.64 7.43
CA ARG A 558 -16.69 -22.69 7.15
C ARG A 558 -15.63 -22.72 8.24
N GLN A 559 -15.07 -21.55 8.58
CA GLN A 559 -14.03 -21.42 9.59
C GLN A 559 -14.49 -21.88 10.98
N ILE A 560 -15.68 -21.46 11.41
CA ILE A 560 -16.22 -21.85 12.71
C ILE A 560 -16.48 -23.36 12.76
N HIS A 561 -17.07 -23.95 11.72
CA HIS A 561 -17.23 -25.40 11.63
C HIS A 561 -15.89 -26.14 11.61
N HIS A 562 -14.86 -25.58 10.96
CA HIS A 562 -13.52 -26.17 11.03
C HIS A 562 -12.99 -26.19 12.47
N LEU A 563 -13.10 -25.08 13.21
CA LEU A 563 -12.67 -25.02 14.61
C LEU A 563 -13.47 -25.96 15.53
N GLN A 564 -14.78 -26.11 15.31
CA GLN A 564 -15.59 -27.10 16.02
C GLN A 564 -15.10 -28.54 15.74
N GLY A 565 -14.73 -28.83 14.50
CA GLY A 565 -14.15 -30.13 14.15
C GLY A 565 -12.82 -30.41 14.86
N LEU A 566 -11.96 -29.40 15.00
CA LEU A 566 -10.71 -29.50 15.78
C LEU A 566 -10.97 -29.78 17.26
N LEU A 567 -11.94 -29.09 17.87
CA LEU A 567 -12.34 -29.31 19.26
C LEU A 567 -12.86 -30.73 19.47
N TYR A 568 -13.81 -31.19 18.66
CA TYR A 568 -14.34 -32.56 18.76
C TYR A 568 -13.27 -33.63 18.51
N ALA A 569 -12.31 -33.37 17.62
CA ALA A 569 -11.19 -34.29 17.41
C ALA A 569 -10.36 -34.43 18.70
N SER A 570 -10.05 -33.31 19.36
CA SER A 570 -9.30 -33.30 20.63
C SER A 570 -10.05 -34.00 21.79
N GLU A 571 -11.38 -34.02 21.73
CA GLU A 571 -12.26 -34.71 22.69
C GLU A 571 -12.47 -36.19 22.37
N ASN A 572 -11.77 -36.72 21.35
CA ASN A 572 -11.94 -38.07 20.81
C ASN A 572 -13.34 -38.40 20.27
N GLN A 573 -14.06 -37.40 19.75
CA GLN A 573 -15.40 -37.54 19.18
C GLN A 573 -15.36 -37.59 17.64
N ALA A 574 -14.84 -38.68 17.10
CA ALA A 574 -14.54 -38.86 15.67
C ALA A 574 -15.72 -38.52 14.73
N ALA A 575 -16.92 -39.01 15.03
CA ALA A 575 -18.11 -38.80 14.21
C ALA A 575 -18.52 -37.31 14.13
N LEU A 576 -18.43 -36.58 15.24
CA LEU A 576 -18.76 -35.16 15.30
C LEU A 576 -17.67 -34.32 14.62
N ALA A 577 -16.40 -34.65 14.84
CA ALA A 577 -15.28 -34.02 14.14
C ALA A 577 -15.46 -34.10 12.61
N LEU A 578 -15.73 -35.32 12.11
CA LEU A 578 -15.99 -35.54 10.69
C LEU A 578 -17.20 -34.74 10.18
N GLN A 579 -18.31 -34.73 10.92
CA GLN A 579 -19.52 -34.01 10.55
C GLN A 579 -19.25 -32.51 10.38
N HIS A 580 -18.51 -31.90 11.31
CA HIS A 580 -18.18 -30.47 11.25
C HIS A 580 -17.21 -30.16 10.10
N PHE A 581 -16.18 -30.99 9.88
CA PHE A 581 -15.30 -30.84 8.71
C PHE A 581 -16.03 -30.97 7.38
N GLN A 582 -16.92 -31.97 7.23
CA GLN A 582 -17.74 -32.11 6.02
C GLN A 582 -18.72 -30.95 5.84
N THR A 583 -19.23 -30.37 6.93
CA THR A 583 -20.09 -29.18 6.89
C THR A 583 -19.31 -27.96 6.40
N ALA A 584 -18.09 -27.75 6.90
CA ALA A 584 -17.19 -26.71 6.41
C ALA A 584 -16.96 -26.85 4.89
N GLN A 585 -16.67 -28.06 4.41
CA GLN A 585 -16.47 -28.32 2.98
C GLN A 585 -17.75 -28.16 2.13
N ARG A 586 -18.93 -28.41 2.69
CA ARG A 586 -20.21 -28.16 1.99
C ARG A 586 -20.52 -26.68 1.83
N ILE A 587 -20.18 -25.87 2.82
CA ILE A 587 -20.42 -24.41 2.81
C ILE A 587 -19.52 -23.72 1.78
N LEU A 588 -18.22 -23.97 1.85
CA LEU A 588 -17.24 -23.38 0.95
C LEU A 588 -16.15 -24.42 0.64
N PRO A 589 -16.30 -25.20 -0.43
CA PRO A 589 -15.37 -26.27 -0.77
C PRO A 589 -13.94 -25.74 -1.04
N ASP A 590 -12.98 -26.24 -0.27
CA ASP A 590 -11.57 -25.87 -0.36
C ASP A 590 -10.68 -27.09 -0.08
N ILE A 591 -10.15 -27.67 -1.16
CA ILE A 591 -9.46 -28.97 -1.09
C ILE A 591 -8.21 -28.92 -0.21
N GLU A 592 -7.46 -27.83 -0.23
CA GLU A 592 -6.25 -27.67 0.61
C GLU A 592 -6.60 -27.82 2.09
N SER A 593 -7.63 -27.11 2.57
CA SER A 593 -8.08 -27.28 3.95
C SER A 593 -8.72 -28.64 4.23
N GLY A 594 -9.36 -29.25 3.24
CA GLY A 594 -9.93 -30.58 3.39
C GLY A 594 -8.85 -31.63 3.63
N LEU A 595 -7.72 -31.51 2.94
CA LEU A 595 -6.55 -32.38 3.15
C LEU A 595 -5.99 -32.19 4.57
N VAL A 596 -5.91 -30.94 5.05
CA VAL A 596 -5.52 -30.67 6.45
C VAL A 596 -6.51 -31.30 7.44
N GLN A 597 -7.82 -31.20 7.19
CA GLN A 597 -8.85 -31.82 8.02
C GLN A 597 -8.74 -33.36 8.06
N ALA A 598 -8.47 -33.99 6.91
CA ALA A 598 -8.22 -35.43 6.84
C ALA A 598 -6.95 -35.83 7.61
N ALA A 599 -5.88 -35.03 7.52
CA ALA A 599 -4.65 -35.25 8.27
C ALA A 599 -4.88 -35.15 9.79
N VAL A 600 -5.68 -34.17 10.26
CA VAL A 600 -6.03 -34.05 11.68
C VAL A 600 -6.80 -35.28 12.19
N LEU A 601 -7.76 -35.79 11.40
CA LEU A 601 -8.49 -37.02 11.76
C LEU A 601 -7.54 -38.22 11.85
N ALA A 602 -6.61 -38.36 10.90
CA ALA A 602 -5.61 -39.41 10.88
C ALA A 602 -4.64 -39.31 12.08
N GLU A 603 -4.22 -38.11 12.46
CA GLU A 603 -3.35 -37.86 13.63
C GLU A 603 -3.99 -38.35 14.94
N HIS A 604 -5.32 -38.20 15.06
CA HIS A 604 -6.10 -38.72 16.18
C HIS A 604 -6.50 -40.20 16.02
N GLN A 605 -5.95 -40.90 15.01
CA GLN A 605 -6.23 -42.30 14.69
C GLN A 605 -7.68 -42.60 14.27
N PHE A 606 -8.41 -41.59 13.79
CA PHE A 606 -9.76 -41.74 13.21
C PHE A 606 -9.66 -42.11 11.72
N TRP A 607 -9.04 -43.26 11.45
CA TRP A 607 -8.66 -43.68 10.09
C TRP A 607 -9.86 -43.79 9.15
N ASN A 608 -10.98 -44.36 9.63
CA ASN A 608 -12.19 -44.54 8.82
C ASN A 608 -12.80 -43.19 8.44
N GLU A 609 -12.88 -42.27 9.41
CA GLU A 609 -13.40 -40.93 9.23
C GLU A 609 -12.51 -40.11 8.30
N ALA A 610 -11.18 -40.24 8.42
CA ALA A 610 -10.22 -39.60 7.54
C ALA A 610 -10.41 -40.06 6.08
N LEU A 611 -10.52 -41.37 5.85
CA LEU A 611 -10.80 -41.94 4.52
C LEU A 611 -12.17 -41.50 3.97
N GLN A 612 -13.19 -41.45 4.82
CA GLN A 612 -14.52 -40.94 4.44
C GLN A 612 -14.47 -39.45 4.07
N HIS A 613 -13.67 -38.66 4.77
CA HIS A 613 -13.46 -37.26 4.44
C HIS A 613 -12.78 -37.10 3.09
N LEU A 614 -11.71 -37.87 2.81
CA LEU A 614 -11.03 -37.86 1.50
C LEU A 614 -11.97 -38.24 0.34
N GLN A 615 -12.87 -39.20 0.55
CA GLN A 615 -13.89 -39.54 -0.45
C GLN A 615 -14.86 -38.38 -0.71
N THR A 616 -15.20 -37.61 0.33
CA THR A 616 -16.01 -36.39 0.21
C THR A 616 -15.27 -35.34 -0.64
N LEU A 617 -13.98 -35.11 -0.39
CA LEU A 617 -13.15 -34.19 -1.18
C LEU A 617 -13.05 -34.62 -2.64
N ARG A 618 -12.87 -35.91 -2.91
CA ARG A 618 -12.85 -36.48 -4.26
C ARG A 618 -14.17 -36.21 -4.99
N THR A 619 -15.29 -36.30 -4.30
CA THR A 619 -16.62 -36.00 -4.86
C THR A 619 -16.77 -34.52 -5.20
N LEU A 620 -16.41 -33.63 -4.29
CA LEU A 620 -16.43 -32.18 -4.50
C LEU A 620 -15.50 -31.75 -5.66
N LEU A 621 -14.33 -32.38 -5.75
CA LEU A 621 -13.37 -32.14 -6.82
C LEU A 621 -13.93 -32.51 -8.19
N LYS A 622 -14.60 -33.67 -8.31
CA LYS A 622 -15.27 -34.13 -9.54
C LYS A 622 -16.42 -33.21 -9.96
N GLN A 623 -17.15 -32.64 -9.00
CA GLN A 623 -18.27 -31.73 -9.26
C GLN A 623 -17.83 -30.35 -9.77
N GLY A 624 -16.54 -30.01 -9.69
CA GLY A 624 -16.01 -28.73 -10.15
C GLY A 624 -16.43 -27.53 -9.26
N THR A 625 -16.95 -27.79 -8.06
CA THR A 625 -17.49 -26.79 -7.12
C THR A 625 -16.42 -26.19 -6.19
N THR A 626 -15.14 -26.47 -6.45
CA THR A 626 -14.02 -26.18 -5.54
C THR A 626 -13.28 -24.90 -5.91
N ARG A 627 -12.83 -24.13 -4.90
CA ARG A 627 -11.72 -23.20 -5.12
C ARG A 627 -10.48 -24.03 -5.44
N ARG A 628 -9.96 -23.87 -6.64
CA ARG A 628 -8.73 -24.53 -7.09
C ARG A 628 -7.61 -23.49 -7.09
N SER A 629 -6.50 -23.79 -6.42
CA SER A 629 -5.22 -23.26 -6.88
C SER A 629 -4.95 -23.94 -8.21
N GLY A 630 -4.85 -23.19 -9.32
CA GLY A 630 -4.60 -23.75 -10.66
C GLY A 630 -3.21 -24.38 -10.85
N LYS A 631 -2.56 -24.79 -9.76
CA LYS A 631 -1.13 -25.08 -9.65
C LYS A 631 -0.80 -26.39 -8.92
N ILE A 632 -1.79 -27.11 -8.36
CA ILE A 632 -1.61 -28.38 -7.61
C ILE A 632 -2.49 -29.49 -8.21
N ASP A 633 -1.93 -30.70 -8.34
CA ASP A 633 -2.65 -31.91 -8.77
C ASP A 633 -3.39 -32.53 -7.57
N TYR A 634 -4.52 -31.92 -7.20
CA TYR A 634 -5.33 -32.36 -6.06
C TYR A 634 -5.78 -33.83 -6.09
N PRO A 635 -6.13 -34.44 -7.25
CA PRO A 635 -6.36 -35.88 -7.32
C PRO A 635 -5.18 -36.72 -6.81
N ALA A 636 -3.96 -36.40 -7.25
CA ALA A 636 -2.75 -37.10 -6.83
C ALA A 636 -2.48 -36.91 -5.34
N GLU A 637 -2.71 -35.71 -4.79
CA GLU A 637 -2.50 -35.44 -3.37
C GLU A 637 -3.50 -36.20 -2.47
N ILE A 638 -4.77 -36.30 -2.90
CA ILE A 638 -5.78 -37.11 -2.20
C ILE A 638 -5.37 -38.59 -2.19
N GLU A 639 -4.90 -39.13 -3.32
CA GLU A 639 -4.41 -40.51 -3.40
C GLU A 639 -3.17 -40.74 -2.54
N HIS A 640 -2.25 -39.78 -2.50
CA HIS A 640 -1.06 -39.84 -1.67
C HIS A 640 -1.41 -39.91 -0.18
N LEU A 641 -2.28 -39.01 0.30
CA LEU A 641 -2.70 -39.00 1.70
C LEU A 641 -3.54 -40.24 2.07
N GLU A 642 -4.40 -40.72 1.17
CA GLU A 642 -5.14 -41.98 1.33
C GLU A 642 -4.19 -43.19 1.48
N HIS A 643 -3.11 -43.22 0.70
CA HIS A 643 -2.10 -44.27 0.79
C HIS A 643 -1.39 -44.26 2.16
N LEU A 644 -0.96 -43.08 2.62
CA LEU A 644 -0.30 -42.92 3.93
C LEU A 644 -1.22 -43.35 5.08
N ILE A 645 -2.49 -42.92 5.07
CA ILE A 645 -3.48 -43.30 6.09
C ILE A 645 -3.68 -44.82 6.13
N ASN A 646 -3.78 -45.48 4.97
CA ASN A 646 -3.94 -46.93 4.92
C ASN A 646 -2.69 -47.69 5.42
N GLN A 647 -1.49 -47.16 5.16
CA GLN A 647 -0.24 -47.72 5.71
C GLN A 647 -0.21 -47.59 7.24
N ASP A 648 -0.54 -46.41 7.78
CA ASP A 648 -0.56 -46.16 9.22
C ASP A 648 -1.61 -47.03 9.93
N MET A 649 -2.79 -47.21 9.32
CA MET A 649 -3.84 -48.11 9.82
C MET A 649 -3.36 -49.57 9.90
N GLN A 650 -2.61 -50.05 8.89
CA GLN A 650 -2.03 -51.40 8.88
C GLN A 650 -0.88 -51.53 9.90
N GLY A 651 -0.08 -50.48 10.08
CA GLY A 651 1.00 -50.42 11.08
C GLY A 651 0.49 -50.38 12.52
N ALA A 652 -0.65 -49.72 12.77
CA ALA A 652 -1.29 -49.68 14.08
C ALA A 652 -1.88 -51.04 14.48
N GLY A 653 -2.39 -51.81 13.51
CA GLY A 653 -2.90 -53.18 13.72
C GLY A 653 -1.82 -54.25 13.94
N THR A 654 -0.53 -53.90 13.85
CA THR A 654 0.61 -54.84 13.96
C THR A 654 1.56 -54.54 15.13
N LYS A 655 1.23 -53.60 16.03
CA LYS A 655 1.94 -53.46 17.31
C LYS A 655 1.43 -54.52 18.32
N PRO A 656 2.32 -55.31 18.94
CA PRO A 656 1.94 -56.35 19.90
C PRO A 656 1.31 -55.81 21.19
#